data_AF-F3NBH8-F1
#
_entry.id   AF-F3NBH8-F1
#
_cell.length_a   1.000
_cell.length_b   1.000
_cell.length_c   1.000
_cell.angle_alpha   90.00
_cell.angle_beta   90.00
_cell.angle_gamma   90.00
#
_symmetry.space_group_name_H-M   'P 1'
#
loop_
_entity.id
_entity.type
_entity.pdbx_description
1 polymer ?
#
loop_
_entity_poly.entity_id
_entity_poly.type
_entity_poly.pdbx_seq_one_letter_code
_entity_poly.pdbx_strand_id
1 'polypeptide(L)'
;MGTTVPAHAAGSPGEGPAFDTAPARSALNRLLPDHAGQFRLTPLRPSGGRERFRVTGTTGRVEVAGTSPAVLLHGAHWYLKYVCGAHLAWNGGTLDLPRRLPAPARPLERSTALPHRFALNDTNDGYTAPYADWPYWQHEIDLLAAHGCNEVMVIAGMEAVYHRVLKDFGYSDTEARAWLPAPSHQPWWLLQNLYGYGGPLSAELIARRAALGRRIADRLRALGMRPVLPGYYGHVPKDFADRRGGDAHVVPQGTWHGFDRPSWLDPRTDAFAEVAASFYRHQEDVFGPAGDFKMDLLHEGGTAGDVPVPDAARGVEKALRAARPGATWVILGWEANPLPELLDAVDKKRMLIVDGVSDRYTSVTDREEDWGGTPYAFGTIPNFGGRTTIGARTHIWREKFFAWRDKPGSALAGTAYLPEAADRDPAAFELFSELAWTDEPVDRARWFTGYADFRYGGRDAGARRAWRALHDTAYQQHANERSDPHDSLFCARPDLAATRAARYAPAALTYDPARFDAALSGLLAVAAHRRGGAAYRYDLVDVARQALAHRSRQYLPQLKAAFDREDAATFKALATQWLTLMRLSEDITGTHPAFLLGPWIEDARRMATNPRERAEFERTAKALVTVWGDRATSDAGNLHEYGNREWHGLLSDFYLPRWQKWLDACEDALATGTAPAAVDWFAFEEPWTRERKDYPLRPVGDAYRTAVRVRDALARAPYQGELEVSADPVAFPPGGHARVTAVLRNVNGLRGTGRVDFALTGLDAAPEGAGSLPGVPAAGSGTVRWRANAPGTPLEEPLRPLPYSLAVTYGPRGERRVTSRFEGTLFEAGPLEQGWRTYTNNGAVLGQLDGRFAIDGGGADLWKGTAEFGTAYREGVLRDGVAVTVRVDAQAPTGAWARAGIIARDALARPGAGGFVNLAVTPSNGVVLSYDSDGDGTLDTYKRVTGVTAPVLLRLTRAGGAFRGEFSVDGGSSWRTVATVTVPGAGSVQDAGLFMSATDGGSGARGTVTFSGWRLT
;
A
#
# COMPACT_ATOMS: atom_id res chain seq x y z
N MET A 1 48.58 -50.84 -36.34
CA MET A 1 48.18 -49.50 -35.86
C MET A 1 46.98 -49.06 -36.67
N GLY A 2 45.84 -48.85 -36.03
CA GLY A 2 44.60 -48.42 -36.68
C GLY A 2 43.60 -47.99 -35.61
N THR A 3 43.58 -46.70 -35.32
CA THR A 3 42.71 -46.05 -34.33
C THR A 3 41.25 -46.07 -34.80
N THR A 4 40.41 -46.76 -34.05
CA THR A 4 38.95 -46.82 -34.22
C THR A 4 38.27 -45.59 -33.62
N VAL A 5 37.48 -44.91 -34.45
CA VAL A 5 36.51 -43.86 -34.07
C VAL A 5 35.27 -44.52 -33.44
N PRO A 6 34.71 -44.05 -32.31
CA PRO A 6 33.44 -44.56 -31.81
C PRO A 6 32.25 -43.94 -32.57
N ALA A 7 31.35 -44.83 -32.99
CA ALA A 7 30.15 -44.54 -33.76
C ALA A 7 29.10 -43.72 -32.97
N HIS A 8 28.41 -42.83 -33.68
CA HIS A 8 27.16 -42.22 -33.25
C HIS A 8 26.09 -43.30 -33.03
N ALA A 9 25.47 -43.30 -31.84
CA ALA A 9 24.24 -44.04 -31.61
C ALA A 9 23.09 -43.40 -32.40
N ALA A 10 22.58 -44.12 -33.39
CA ALA A 10 21.37 -43.78 -34.11
C ALA A 10 20.15 -43.95 -33.18
N GLY A 11 19.32 -42.91 -33.09
CA GLY A 11 18.06 -42.93 -32.35
C GLY A 11 17.02 -43.83 -33.01
N SER A 12 16.21 -44.49 -32.18
CA SER A 12 15.10 -45.36 -32.58
C SER A 12 14.10 -44.63 -33.50
N PRO A 13 13.55 -45.30 -34.53
CA PRO A 13 12.53 -44.74 -35.40
C PRO A 13 11.13 -44.95 -34.79
N GLY A 14 10.31 -43.90 -34.80
CA GLY A 14 8.85 -44.01 -34.65
C GLY A 14 8.25 -43.44 -33.38
N GLU A 15 8.28 -42.11 -33.21
CA GLU A 15 7.26 -41.32 -32.51
C GLU A 15 7.48 -39.87 -32.94
N GLY A 16 6.43 -39.18 -33.38
CA GLY A 16 6.53 -37.77 -33.78
C GLY A 16 7.03 -36.85 -32.65
N PRO A 17 7.36 -35.58 -32.94
CA PRO A 17 7.75 -34.64 -31.88
C PRO A 17 6.65 -34.54 -30.81
N ALA A 18 7.04 -34.49 -29.53
CA ALA A 18 6.11 -34.48 -28.39
C ALA A 18 5.12 -33.29 -28.41
N PHE A 19 5.46 -32.21 -29.12
CA PHE A 19 4.61 -31.06 -29.43
C PHE A 19 5.20 -30.27 -30.61
N ASP A 20 4.40 -29.39 -31.24
CA ASP A 20 4.87 -28.49 -32.30
C ASP A 20 5.66 -27.29 -31.75
N THR A 21 6.86 -27.06 -32.28
CA THR A 21 7.74 -25.95 -31.87
C THR A 21 7.50 -24.65 -32.67
N ALA A 22 6.69 -24.69 -33.74
CA ALA A 22 6.43 -23.52 -34.59
C ALA A 22 5.85 -22.31 -33.82
N PRO A 23 4.99 -22.46 -32.80
CA PRO A 23 4.49 -21.33 -32.02
C PRO A 23 5.59 -20.58 -31.24
N ALA A 24 6.58 -21.30 -30.71
CA ALA A 24 7.76 -20.72 -30.06
C ALA A 24 8.71 -20.10 -31.09
N ARG A 25 8.92 -20.77 -32.24
CA ARG A 25 9.68 -20.19 -33.36
C ARG A 25 9.11 -18.84 -33.80
N SER A 26 7.78 -18.77 -33.93
CA SER A 26 7.06 -17.56 -34.32
C SER A 26 7.26 -16.42 -33.32
N ALA A 27 7.23 -16.72 -32.01
CA ALA A 27 7.58 -15.75 -30.96
C ALA A 27 9.04 -15.28 -31.06
N LEU A 28 10.00 -16.20 -31.20
CA LEU A 28 11.41 -15.83 -31.36
C LEU A 28 11.65 -14.96 -32.59
N ASN A 29 10.97 -15.20 -33.71
CA ASN A 29 11.07 -14.34 -34.89
C ASN A 29 10.58 -12.91 -34.62
N ARG A 30 9.62 -12.71 -33.71
CA ARG A 30 9.16 -11.36 -33.31
C ARG A 30 10.07 -10.73 -32.28
N LEU A 31 10.51 -11.50 -31.28
CA LEU A 31 11.33 -11.01 -30.18
C LEU A 31 12.79 -10.78 -30.59
N LEU A 32 13.32 -11.58 -31.52
CA LEU A 32 14.72 -11.62 -31.94
C LEU A 32 14.85 -11.80 -33.46
N PRO A 33 14.29 -10.90 -34.30
CA PRO A 33 14.19 -11.10 -35.75
C PRO A 33 15.54 -11.42 -36.42
N ASP A 34 16.63 -10.80 -35.96
CA ASP A 34 17.97 -10.96 -36.54
C ASP A 34 18.73 -12.21 -36.04
N HIS A 35 18.25 -12.85 -34.96
CA HIS A 35 18.95 -13.95 -34.31
C HIS A 35 18.12 -15.24 -34.20
N ALA A 36 16.82 -15.19 -34.49
CA ALA A 36 15.92 -16.33 -34.36
C ALA A 36 16.41 -17.55 -35.17
N GLY A 37 17.01 -17.34 -36.33
CA GLY A 37 17.59 -18.40 -37.17
C GLY A 37 18.80 -19.13 -36.56
N GLN A 38 19.38 -18.59 -35.48
CA GLN A 38 20.50 -19.20 -34.75
C GLN A 38 20.05 -20.14 -33.64
N PHE A 39 18.75 -20.19 -33.33
CA PHE A 39 18.17 -21.11 -32.36
C PHE A 39 17.67 -22.38 -33.05
N ARG A 40 18.04 -23.55 -32.55
CA ARG A 40 17.38 -24.83 -32.81
C ARG A 40 16.49 -25.16 -31.62
N LEU A 41 15.21 -25.41 -31.88
CA LEU A 41 14.23 -25.74 -30.84
C LEU A 41 13.92 -27.23 -30.89
N THR A 42 14.01 -27.93 -29.75
CA THR A 42 13.77 -29.37 -29.68
C THR A 42 12.80 -29.73 -28.53
N PRO A 43 11.76 -30.53 -28.78
CA PRO A 43 10.89 -31.01 -27.70
C PRO A 43 11.64 -31.91 -26.73
N LEU A 44 11.39 -31.73 -25.44
CA LEU A 44 11.74 -32.67 -24.37
C LEU A 44 10.46 -33.32 -23.84
N ARG A 45 10.54 -34.61 -23.51
CA ARG A 45 9.50 -35.24 -22.69
C ARG A 45 9.61 -34.75 -21.23
N PRO A 46 8.49 -34.45 -20.56
CA PRO A 46 8.48 -34.26 -19.12
C PRO A 46 9.10 -35.46 -18.41
N SER A 47 9.81 -35.22 -17.31
CA SER A 47 10.44 -36.27 -16.50
C SER A 47 9.91 -36.17 -15.08
N GLY A 48 9.19 -37.20 -14.62
CA GLY A 48 8.57 -37.20 -13.29
C GLY A 48 7.57 -36.05 -13.08
N GLY A 49 6.81 -35.67 -14.12
CA GLY A 49 5.83 -34.57 -14.05
C GLY A 49 6.42 -33.15 -14.02
N ARG A 50 7.74 -33.01 -14.07
CA ARG A 50 8.44 -31.71 -14.03
C ARG A 50 8.54 -31.09 -15.42
N GLU A 51 8.30 -29.79 -15.50
CA GLU A 51 8.70 -29.00 -16.66
C GLU A 51 10.19 -28.67 -16.57
N ARG A 52 10.86 -28.62 -17.72
CA ARG A 52 12.30 -28.35 -17.78
C ARG A 52 12.74 -27.79 -19.12
N PHE A 53 13.84 -27.06 -19.10
CA PHE A 53 14.57 -26.71 -20.31
C PHE A 53 16.06 -27.02 -20.16
N ARG A 54 16.72 -27.18 -21.32
CA ARG A 54 18.17 -27.32 -21.46
C ARG A 54 18.65 -26.46 -22.62
N VAL A 55 19.65 -25.61 -22.39
CA VAL A 55 20.31 -24.81 -23.43
C VAL A 55 21.75 -25.27 -23.64
N THR A 56 22.10 -25.58 -24.88
CA THR A 56 23.43 -26.00 -25.32
C THR A 56 23.77 -25.36 -26.67
N GLY A 57 24.82 -25.86 -27.35
CA GLY A 57 25.14 -25.49 -28.73
C GLY A 57 26.51 -24.85 -28.87
N THR A 58 26.74 -24.29 -30.05
CA THR A 58 28.00 -23.62 -30.43
C THR A 58 27.72 -22.19 -30.87
N THR A 59 28.77 -21.39 -31.08
CA THR A 59 28.61 -20.00 -31.53
C THR A 59 27.78 -19.94 -32.82
N GLY A 60 26.71 -19.16 -32.78
CA GLY A 60 25.75 -18.99 -33.89
C GLY A 60 24.79 -20.17 -34.13
N ARG A 61 24.82 -21.19 -33.26
CA ARG A 61 23.94 -22.37 -33.31
C ARG A 61 23.59 -22.81 -31.88
N VAL A 62 22.69 -22.07 -31.25
CA VAL A 62 22.19 -22.34 -29.89
C VAL A 62 21.07 -23.38 -29.98
N GLU A 63 21.12 -24.43 -29.18
CA GLU A 63 20.05 -25.41 -29.08
C GLU A 63 19.31 -25.24 -27.76
N VAL A 64 17.99 -25.06 -27.84
CA VAL A 64 17.08 -24.96 -26.69
C VAL A 64 16.11 -26.13 -26.76
N ALA A 65 16.19 -26.99 -25.75
CA ALA A 65 15.30 -28.12 -25.58
C ALA A 65 14.34 -27.83 -24.41
N GLY A 66 13.04 -28.11 -24.54
CA GLY A 66 12.04 -27.74 -23.54
C GLY A 66 10.77 -28.59 -23.56
N THR A 67 10.02 -28.61 -22.47
CA THR A 67 8.81 -29.46 -22.31
C THR A 67 7.53 -28.91 -22.92
N SER A 68 7.52 -27.63 -23.32
CA SER A 68 6.43 -26.98 -24.05
C SER A 68 6.98 -25.80 -24.87
N PRO A 69 6.20 -25.22 -25.82
CA PRO A 69 6.63 -24.05 -26.55
C PRO A 69 6.95 -22.84 -25.65
N ALA A 70 6.15 -22.58 -24.61
CA ALA A 70 6.44 -21.55 -23.63
C ALA A 70 7.75 -21.81 -22.87
N VAL A 71 8.02 -23.06 -22.46
CA VAL A 71 9.27 -23.43 -21.79
C VAL A 71 10.49 -23.30 -22.70
N LEU A 72 10.35 -23.50 -24.02
CA LEU A 72 11.39 -23.17 -24.99
C LEU A 72 11.72 -21.67 -25.00
N LEU A 73 10.71 -20.81 -24.94
CA LEU A 73 10.90 -19.35 -24.87
C LEU A 73 11.57 -18.95 -23.56
N HIS A 74 11.14 -19.53 -22.44
CA HIS A 74 11.76 -19.31 -21.14
C HIS A 74 13.24 -19.72 -21.13
N GLY A 75 13.57 -20.89 -21.68
CA GLY A 75 14.97 -21.33 -21.82
C GLY A 75 15.81 -20.39 -22.70
N ALA A 76 15.25 -19.91 -23.81
CA ALA A 76 15.91 -18.92 -24.66
C ALA A 76 16.16 -17.61 -23.92
N HIS A 77 15.17 -17.11 -23.16
CA HIS A 77 15.32 -15.89 -22.36
C HIS A 77 16.33 -16.07 -21.21
N TRP A 78 16.34 -17.23 -20.55
CA TRP A 78 17.35 -17.57 -19.55
C TRP A 78 18.77 -17.49 -20.14
N TYR A 79 18.96 -18.03 -21.35
CA TYR A 79 20.23 -17.93 -22.07
C TYR A 79 20.59 -16.48 -22.43
N LEU A 80 19.62 -15.67 -22.86
CA LEU A 80 19.85 -14.25 -23.14
C LEU A 80 20.39 -13.53 -21.89
N LYS A 81 19.75 -13.69 -20.72
CA LYS A 81 20.17 -13.04 -19.48
C LYS A 81 21.56 -13.49 -19.02
N TYR A 82 21.76 -14.80 -18.92
CA TYR A 82 22.91 -15.36 -18.21
C TYR A 82 24.13 -15.68 -19.10
N VAL A 83 24.00 -15.58 -20.43
CA VAL A 83 25.12 -15.77 -21.37
C VAL A 83 25.33 -14.54 -22.25
N CYS A 84 24.26 -13.97 -22.79
CA CYS A 84 24.37 -12.83 -23.71
C CYS A 84 24.42 -11.47 -22.99
N GLY A 85 23.94 -11.40 -21.75
CA GLY A 85 23.73 -10.12 -21.06
C GLY A 85 22.61 -9.29 -21.68
N ALA A 86 21.55 -9.95 -22.17
CA ALA A 86 20.39 -9.35 -22.82
C ALA A 86 19.11 -9.66 -22.05
N HIS A 87 18.09 -8.80 -22.18
CA HIS A 87 16.87 -8.87 -21.37
C HIS A 87 15.62 -8.56 -22.17
N LEU A 88 14.58 -9.38 -22.03
CA LEU A 88 13.23 -9.14 -22.55
C LEU A 88 12.34 -8.68 -21.38
N ALA A 89 11.75 -7.48 -21.48
CA ALA A 89 10.96 -6.87 -20.41
C ALA A 89 9.85 -5.99 -20.98
N TRP A 90 8.79 -5.79 -20.19
CA TRP A 90 7.64 -4.96 -20.55
C TRP A 90 8.01 -3.54 -21.00
N ASN A 91 8.87 -2.88 -20.22
CA ASN A 91 9.13 -1.45 -20.36
C ASN A 91 10.50 -1.13 -21.00
N GLY A 92 10.86 -1.95 -21.99
CA GLY A 92 12.07 -1.80 -22.79
C GLY A 92 13.07 -2.92 -22.50
N GLY A 93 13.24 -3.81 -23.47
CA GLY A 93 14.31 -4.80 -23.45
C GLY A 93 15.67 -4.22 -23.87
N THR A 94 16.72 -5.01 -23.62
CA THR A 94 18.07 -4.76 -24.13
C THR A 94 18.52 -5.95 -24.96
N LEU A 95 18.66 -5.72 -26.27
CA LEU A 95 18.95 -6.75 -27.27
C LEU A 95 20.17 -6.39 -28.14
N ASP A 96 21.19 -5.77 -27.53
CA ASP A 96 22.48 -5.52 -28.18
C ASP A 96 23.29 -6.83 -28.27
N LEU A 97 22.85 -7.70 -29.17
CA LEU A 97 23.36 -9.04 -29.35
C LEU A 97 24.44 -9.06 -30.45
N PRO A 98 25.54 -9.80 -30.26
CA PRO A 98 26.52 -9.99 -31.34
C PRO A 98 25.87 -10.68 -32.53
N ARG A 99 26.40 -10.42 -33.75
CA ARG A 99 25.89 -11.05 -34.99
C ARG A 99 25.82 -12.57 -34.90
N ARG A 100 26.75 -13.21 -34.18
CA ARG A 100 26.70 -14.63 -33.84
C ARG A 100 26.54 -14.78 -32.35
N LEU A 101 25.46 -15.42 -31.92
CA LEU A 101 25.17 -15.69 -30.52
C LEU A 101 26.29 -16.51 -29.86
N PRO A 102 26.74 -16.15 -28.65
CA PRO A 102 27.83 -16.85 -27.97
C PRO A 102 27.43 -18.27 -27.54
N ALA A 103 28.35 -19.23 -27.56
CA ALA A 103 28.07 -20.55 -26.99
C ALA A 103 27.95 -20.46 -25.45
N PRO A 104 27.00 -21.16 -24.81
CA PRO A 104 27.01 -21.30 -23.36
C PRO A 104 28.26 -22.08 -22.92
N ALA A 105 28.98 -21.60 -21.90
CA ALA A 105 30.22 -22.24 -21.44
C ALA A 105 30.00 -23.67 -20.88
N ARG A 106 28.78 -23.95 -20.42
CA ARG A 106 28.28 -25.25 -19.98
C ARG A 106 26.77 -25.32 -20.28
N PRO A 107 26.16 -26.51 -20.39
CA PRO A 107 24.72 -26.63 -20.50
C PRO A 107 24.00 -25.84 -19.40
N LEU A 108 23.00 -25.04 -19.78
CA LEU A 108 22.12 -24.36 -18.83
C LEU A 108 20.86 -25.20 -18.66
N GLU A 109 20.55 -25.60 -17.43
CA GLU A 109 19.39 -26.44 -17.14
C GLU A 109 18.63 -25.89 -15.95
N ARG A 110 17.31 -25.87 -16.07
CA ARG A 110 16.38 -25.64 -14.96
C ARG A 110 15.19 -26.57 -15.11
N SER A 111 14.58 -26.88 -13.97
CA SER A 111 13.33 -27.63 -13.92
C SER A 111 12.47 -27.14 -12.78
N THR A 112 11.16 -27.26 -12.92
CA THR A 112 10.20 -26.94 -11.87
C THR A 112 9.20 -28.06 -11.70
N ALA A 113 8.86 -28.34 -10.44
CA ALA A 113 7.78 -29.26 -10.09
C ALA A 113 6.44 -28.53 -9.89
N LEU A 114 6.41 -27.20 -10.03
CA LEU A 114 5.22 -26.38 -9.80
C LEU A 114 4.39 -26.27 -11.09
N PRO A 115 3.20 -26.90 -11.18
CA PRO A 115 2.38 -26.90 -12.39
C PRO A 115 1.72 -25.55 -12.72
N HIS A 116 1.65 -24.62 -11.76
CA HIS A 116 0.95 -23.33 -11.88
C HIS A 116 1.92 -22.16 -11.81
N ARG A 117 2.03 -21.35 -12.87
CA ARG A 117 2.66 -20.03 -12.84
C ARG A 117 1.70 -19.03 -13.47
N PHE A 118 0.82 -18.55 -12.61
CA PHE A 118 -0.29 -17.67 -12.92
C PHE A 118 0.18 -16.22 -13.07
N ALA A 119 -0.37 -15.54 -14.06
CA ALA A 119 -0.09 -14.13 -14.34
C ALA A 119 -1.37 -13.32 -14.55
N LEU A 120 -1.27 -12.06 -14.11
CA LEU A 120 -2.25 -10.97 -14.24
C LEU A 120 -3.42 -11.06 -13.26
N ASN A 121 -3.70 -9.96 -12.55
CA ASN A 121 -4.84 -9.82 -11.65
C ASN A 121 -6.16 -9.69 -12.44
N ASP A 122 -7.30 -9.95 -11.80
CA ASP A 122 -8.64 -9.66 -12.33
C ASP A 122 -8.76 -8.20 -12.81
N THR A 123 -8.14 -7.27 -12.08
CA THR A 123 -8.15 -5.83 -12.36
C THR A 123 -7.10 -5.35 -13.37
N ASN A 124 -6.19 -6.24 -13.80
CA ASN A 124 -5.05 -5.90 -14.67
C ASN A 124 -5.48 -5.16 -15.94
N ASP A 125 -6.45 -5.71 -16.65
CA ASP A 125 -6.89 -5.16 -17.94
C ASP A 125 -7.46 -3.75 -17.76
N GLY A 126 -8.17 -3.49 -16.66
CA GLY A 126 -8.74 -2.18 -16.36
C GLY A 126 -7.68 -1.10 -16.23
N TYR A 127 -6.60 -1.38 -15.49
CA TYR A 127 -5.58 -0.37 -15.20
C TYR A 127 -4.37 -0.38 -16.13
N THR A 128 -4.12 -1.47 -16.87
CA THR A 128 -2.95 -1.57 -17.75
C THR A 128 -3.28 -1.08 -19.14
N ALA A 129 -4.22 -1.75 -19.81
CA ALA A 129 -4.49 -1.53 -21.22
C ALA A 129 -5.92 -2.01 -21.61
N PRO A 130 -6.98 -1.39 -21.08
CA PRO A 130 -8.36 -1.86 -21.27
C PRO A 130 -8.82 -1.76 -22.73
N TYR A 131 -8.13 -0.92 -23.51
CA TYR A 131 -8.39 -0.66 -24.92
C TYR A 131 -7.31 -1.25 -25.85
N ALA A 132 -6.51 -2.20 -25.36
CA ALA A 132 -5.43 -2.80 -26.13
C ALA A 132 -5.93 -3.59 -27.35
N ASP A 133 -5.10 -3.61 -28.39
CA ASP A 133 -5.33 -4.39 -29.60
C ASP A 133 -4.47 -5.68 -29.62
N TRP A 134 -4.53 -6.39 -30.75
CA TRP A 134 -3.79 -7.65 -30.89
C TRP A 134 -2.26 -7.50 -30.79
N PRO A 135 -1.60 -6.53 -31.46
CA PRO A 135 -0.17 -6.29 -31.29
C PRO A 135 0.29 -6.23 -29.83
N TYR A 136 -0.43 -5.53 -28.96
CA TYR A 136 -0.14 -5.50 -27.52
C TYR A 136 -0.22 -6.91 -26.92
N TRP A 137 -1.36 -7.58 -27.07
CA TRP A 137 -1.56 -8.92 -26.48
C TRP A 137 -0.59 -9.96 -27.01
N GLN A 138 -0.23 -9.88 -28.29
CA GLN A 138 0.76 -10.79 -28.88
C GLN A 138 2.13 -10.61 -28.23
N HIS A 139 2.52 -9.36 -28.00
CA HIS A 139 3.79 -9.05 -27.33
C HIS A 139 3.75 -9.49 -25.86
N GLU A 140 2.66 -9.19 -25.16
CA GLU A 140 2.48 -9.55 -23.75
C GLU A 140 2.56 -11.07 -23.54
N ILE A 141 1.84 -11.85 -24.35
CA ILE A 141 1.88 -13.31 -24.25
C ILE A 141 3.28 -13.86 -24.55
N ASP A 142 3.98 -13.30 -25.54
CA ASP A 142 5.35 -13.72 -25.86
C ASP A 142 6.32 -13.40 -24.70
N LEU A 143 6.13 -12.28 -23.99
CA LEU A 143 6.89 -11.92 -22.79
C LEU A 143 6.54 -12.84 -21.62
N LEU A 144 5.27 -13.01 -21.27
CA LEU A 144 4.83 -13.92 -20.20
C LEU A 144 5.40 -15.34 -20.38
N ALA A 145 5.40 -15.84 -21.62
CA ALA A 145 6.02 -17.12 -21.95
C ALA A 145 7.55 -17.13 -21.75
N ALA A 146 8.26 -16.07 -22.16
CA ALA A 146 9.70 -15.89 -21.89
C ALA A 146 10.03 -15.79 -20.39
N HIS A 147 9.07 -15.36 -19.57
CA HIS A 147 9.17 -15.32 -18.11
C HIS A 147 8.69 -16.62 -17.43
N GLY A 148 8.25 -17.62 -18.20
CA GLY A 148 7.91 -18.94 -17.67
C GLY A 148 6.49 -19.06 -17.09
N CYS A 149 5.66 -18.04 -17.27
CA CYS A 149 4.23 -18.11 -16.98
C CYS A 149 3.57 -19.16 -17.88
N ASN A 150 2.54 -19.84 -17.38
CA ASN A 150 1.74 -20.78 -18.18
C ASN A 150 0.24 -20.66 -17.97
N GLU A 151 -0.22 -19.81 -17.07
CA GLU A 151 -1.62 -19.53 -16.83
C GLU A 151 -1.80 -18.02 -16.88
N VAL A 152 -2.74 -17.55 -17.69
CA VAL A 152 -2.94 -16.11 -17.90
C VAL A 152 -4.42 -15.80 -17.82
N MET A 153 -4.79 -14.84 -16.97
CA MET A 153 -6.15 -14.34 -16.87
C MET A 153 -6.54 -13.63 -18.18
N VAL A 154 -7.69 -13.99 -18.75
CA VAL A 154 -8.22 -13.40 -19.99
C VAL A 154 -9.67 -13.00 -19.80
N ILE A 155 -9.93 -11.69 -19.79
CA ILE A 155 -11.30 -11.16 -19.71
C ILE A 155 -11.81 -10.57 -21.03
N ALA A 156 -10.90 -10.25 -21.95
CA ALA A 156 -11.24 -9.60 -23.21
C ALA A 156 -12.25 -10.42 -24.02
N GLY A 157 -13.46 -9.91 -24.25
CA GLY A 157 -14.53 -10.61 -25.00
C GLY A 157 -15.61 -11.24 -24.13
N MET A 158 -15.50 -11.21 -22.80
CA MET A 158 -16.52 -11.76 -21.90
C MET A 158 -17.86 -11.01 -21.97
N GLU A 159 -17.84 -9.74 -22.40
CA GLU A 159 -19.06 -8.97 -22.67
C GLU A 159 -19.93 -9.61 -23.77
N ALA A 160 -19.34 -10.33 -24.73
CA ALA A 160 -20.08 -11.04 -25.77
C ALA A 160 -20.76 -12.30 -25.22
N VAL A 161 -20.16 -12.95 -24.22
CA VAL A 161 -20.74 -14.10 -23.53
C VAL A 161 -22.00 -13.66 -22.78
N TYR A 162 -21.89 -12.64 -21.94
CA TYR A 162 -23.03 -12.12 -21.19
C TYR A 162 -24.10 -11.50 -22.10
N HIS A 163 -23.73 -10.82 -23.18
CA HIS A 163 -24.70 -10.32 -24.16
C HIS A 163 -25.57 -11.45 -24.70
N ARG A 164 -24.98 -12.59 -25.07
CA ARG A 164 -25.70 -13.77 -25.57
C ARG A 164 -26.51 -14.46 -24.48
N VAL A 165 -25.95 -14.62 -23.28
CA VAL A 165 -26.66 -15.18 -22.13
C VAL A 165 -27.92 -14.37 -21.84
N LEU A 166 -27.82 -13.05 -21.69
CA LEU A 166 -28.99 -12.21 -21.42
C LEU A 166 -30.06 -12.34 -22.51
N LYS A 167 -29.66 -12.48 -23.78
CA LYS A 167 -30.62 -12.72 -24.87
C LYS A 167 -31.31 -14.07 -24.79
N ASP A 168 -30.62 -15.13 -24.35
CA ASP A 168 -31.24 -16.44 -24.10
C ASP A 168 -32.32 -16.35 -23.00
N PHE A 169 -32.20 -15.39 -22.07
CA PHE A 169 -33.13 -15.17 -20.96
C PHE A 169 -34.04 -13.94 -21.16
N GLY A 170 -34.35 -13.60 -22.41
CA GLY A 170 -35.46 -12.68 -22.73
C GLY A 170 -35.13 -11.18 -22.66
N TYR A 171 -33.86 -10.81 -22.50
CA TYR A 171 -33.45 -9.41 -22.64
C TYR A 171 -33.29 -9.03 -24.11
N SER A 172 -33.78 -7.85 -24.48
CA SER A 172 -33.55 -7.28 -25.80
C SER A 172 -32.08 -6.93 -26.02
N ASP A 173 -31.67 -6.74 -27.28
CA ASP A 173 -30.31 -6.30 -27.60
C ASP A 173 -29.92 -5.00 -26.88
N THR A 174 -30.85 -4.05 -26.82
CA THR A 174 -30.62 -2.75 -26.16
C THR A 174 -30.40 -2.92 -24.66
N GLU A 175 -31.23 -3.71 -23.98
CA GLU A 175 -31.11 -3.96 -22.53
C GLU A 175 -29.81 -4.69 -22.22
N ALA A 176 -29.50 -5.75 -22.98
CA ALA A 176 -28.27 -6.52 -22.78
C ALA A 176 -27.02 -5.66 -22.96
N ARG A 177 -26.98 -4.78 -23.98
CA ARG A 177 -25.83 -3.87 -24.19
C ARG A 177 -25.74 -2.74 -23.20
N ALA A 178 -26.87 -2.27 -22.64
CA ALA A 178 -26.89 -1.23 -21.61
C ALA A 178 -26.35 -1.71 -20.26
N TRP A 179 -26.43 -3.01 -19.99
CA TRP A 179 -25.90 -3.60 -18.77
C TRP A 179 -24.38 -3.76 -18.77
N LEU A 180 -23.75 -3.78 -19.95
CA LEU A 180 -22.31 -3.96 -20.10
C LEU A 180 -21.56 -2.64 -19.90
N PRO A 181 -20.56 -2.57 -19.01
CA PRO A 181 -19.76 -1.36 -18.83
C PRO A 181 -18.71 -1.19 -19.94
N ALA A 182 -18.13 0.01 -20.01
CA ALA A 182 -16.96 0.31 -20.84
C ALA A 182 -15.79 -0.64 -20.52
N PRO A 183 -14.90 -0.96 -21.49
CA PRO A 183 -13.77 -1.88 -21.28
C PRO A 183 -12.91 -1.55 -20.05
N SER A 184 -12.73 -0.27 -19.75
CA SER A 184 -11.99 0.21 -18.57
C SER A 184 -12.54 -0.27 -17.23
N HIS A 185 -13.84 -0.60 -17.15
CA HIS A 185 -14.53 -0.97 -15.90
C HIS A 185 -15.04 -2.43 -15.89
N GLN A 186 -14.81 -3.19 -16.96
CA GLN A 186 -15.24 -4.59 -17.04
C GLN A 186 -14.64 -5.51 -15.96
N PRO A 187 -13.40 -5.33 -15.46
CA PRO A 187 -12.91 -6.12 -14.34
C PRO A 187 -13.85 -6.15 -13.12
N TRP A 188 -14.31 -4.98 -12.67
CA TRP A 188 -15.20 -4.87 -11.50
C TRP A 188 -16.61 -5.39 -11.80
N TRP A 189 -17.05 -5.36 -13.05
CA TRP A 189 -18.27 -6.05 -13.44
C TRP A 189 -18.12 -7.57 -13.36
N LEU A 190 -17.01 -8.12 -13.84
CA LEU A 190 -16.76 -9.56 -13.72
C LEU A 190 -16.54 -10.02 -12.27
N LEU A 191 -16.17 -9.11 -11.36
CA LEU A 191 -16.12 -9.30 -9.90
C LEU A 191 -17.46 -8.99 -9.19
N GLN A 192 -18.55 -8.72 -9.93
CA GLN A 192 -19.88 -8.42 -9.41
C GLN A 192 -19.99 -7.13 -8.57
N ASN A 193 -19.13 -6.14 -8.81
CA ASN A 193 -19.07 -4.87 -8.07
C ASN A 193 -19.87 -3.75 -8.73
N LEU A 194 -20.00 -3.75 -10.06
CA LEU A 194 -20.74 -2.72 -10.81
C LEU A 194 -21.34 -3.27 -12.12
N TYR A 195 -22.25 -2.52 -12.74
CA TYR A 195 -22.72 -2.77 -14.10
C TYR A 195 -23.02 -1.47 -14.85
N GLY A 196 -23.05 -1.51 -16.19
CA GLY A 196 -23.51 -0.43 -17.07
C GLY A 196 -22.65 0.85 -17.17
N TYR A 197 -21.65 1.06 -16.31
CA TYR A 197 -20.88 2.31 -16.29
C TYR A 197 -20.11 2.55 -17.61
N GLY A 198 -20.38 3.68 -18.27
CA GLY A 198 -19.77 4.02 -19.57
C GLY A 198 -20.35 3.28 -20.78
N GLY A 199 -21.39 2.47 -20.59
CA GLY A 199 -22.17 1.85 -21.68
C GLY A 199 -23.25 2.77 -22.26
N PRO A 200 -24.11 2.27 -23.17
CA PRO A 200 -24.09 0.93 -23.76
C PRO A 200 -22.97 0.76 -24.80
N LEU A 201 -22.42 -0.45 -24.89
CA LEU A 201 -21.45 -0.82 -25.95
C LEU A 201 -22.16 -1.03 -27.29
N SER A 202 -21.49 -0.80 -28.42
CA SER A 202 -22.01 -1.14 -29.75
C SER A 202 -21.89 -2.63 -30.04
N ALA A 203 -22.77 -3.15 -30.90
CA ALA A 203 -22.68 -4.54 -31.35
C ALA A 203 -21.36 -4.82 -32.09
N GLU A 204 -20.85 -3.83 -32.84
CA GLU A 204 -19.57 -3.94 -33.54
C GLU A 204 -18.40 -4.08 -32.56
N LEU A 205 -18.38 -3.29 -31.48
CA LEU A 205 -17.35 -3.38 -30.46
C LEU A 205 -17.36 -4.75 -29.77
N ILE A 206 -18.55 -5.23 -29.38
CA ILE A 206 -18.71 -6.56 -28.76
C ILE A 206 -18.15 -7.65 -29.68
N ALA A 207 -18.43 -7.59 -30.99
CA ALA A 207 -17.89 -8.53 -31.96
C ALA A 207 -16.36 -8.44 -32.11
N ARG A 208 -15.80 -7.22 -32.18
CA ARG A 208 -14.34 -6.99 -32.26
C ARG A 208 -13.62 -7.54 -31.02
N ARG A 209 -14.17 -7.30 -29.84
CA ARG A 209 -13.64 -7.77 -28.55
C ARG A 209 -13.74 -9.30 -28.41
N ALA A 210 -14.82 -9.92 -28.87
CA ALA A 210 -14.93 -11.39 -28.94
C ALA A 210 -13.86 -12.00 -29.84
N ALA A 211 -13.62 -11.42 -31.02
CA ALA A 211 -12.57 -11.87 -31.93
C ALA A 211 -11.16 -11.70 -31.33
N LEU A 212 -10.91 -10.62 -30.58
CA LEU A 212 -9.67 -10.42 -29.84
C LEU A 212 -9.49 -11.49 -28.76
N GLY A 213 -10.52 -11.71 -27.92
CA GLY A 213 -10.53 -12.74 -26.88
C GLY A 213 -10.22 -14.14 -27.40
N ARG A 214 -10.86 -14.52 -28.51
CA ARG A 214 -10.57 -15.78 -29.22
C ARG A 214 -9.09 -15.88 -29.61
N ARG A 215 -8.54 -14.82 -30.19
CA ARG A 215 -7.15 -14.78 -30.67
C ARG A 215 -6.14 -14.87 -29.53
N ILE A 216 -6.43 -14.25 -28.38
CA ILE A 216 -5.64 -14.37 -27.15
C ILE A 216 -5.64 -15.82 -26.66
N ALA A 217 -6.81 -16.42 -26.49
CA ALA A 217 -6.96 -17.79 -26.01
C ALA A 217 -6.28 -18.81 -26.93
N ASP A 218 -6.45 -18.67 -28.26
CA ASP A 218 -5.78 -19.52 -29.25
C ASP A 218 -4.26 -19.40 -29.18
N ARG A 219 -3.73 -18.19 -28.96
CA ARG A 219 -2.29 -17.98 -28.86
C ARG A 219 -1.69 -18.59 -27.60
N LEU A 220 -2.36 -18.46 -26.46
CA LEU A 220 -1.96 -19.10 -25.20
C LEU A 220 -1.89 -20.62 -25.38
N ARG A 221 -2.96 -21.24 -25.92
CA ARG A 221 -3.00 -22.68 -26.19
C ARG A 221 -1.91 -23.12 -27.16
N ALA A 222 -1.67 -22.35 -28.23
CA ALA A 222 -0.59 -22.64 -29.18
C ALA A 222 0.80 -22.65 -28.52
N LEU A 223 1.00 -21.89 -27.45
CA LEU A 223 2.25 -21.90 -26.69
C LEU A 223 2.31 -22.99 -25.61
N GLY A 224 1.26 -23.79 -25.45
CA GLY A 224 1.12 -24.75 -24.35
C GLY A 224 0.79 -24.07 -23.01
N MET A 225 0.36 -22.81 -23.04
CA MET A 225 -0.18 -22.08 -21.88
C MET A 225 -1.70 -22.27 -21.80
N ARG A 226 -2.27 -22.03 -20.62
CA ARG A 226 -3.70 -22.14 -20.33
C ARG A 226 -4.31 -20.74 -20.21
N PRO A 227 -5.32 -20.40 -21.04
CA PRO A 227 -6.16 -19.25 -20.74
C PRO A 227 -7.01 -19.57 -19.51
N VAL A 228 -6.93 -18.72 -18.49
CA VAL A 228 -7.84 -18.76 -17.35
C VAL A 228 -8.96 -17.77 -17.62
N LEU A 229 -10.19 -18.28 -17.74
CA LEU A 229 -11.36 -17.49 -18.13
C LEU A 229 -12.25 -17.22 -16.91
N PRO A 230 -12.98 -16.09 -16.84
CA PRO A 230 -14.03 -15.92 -15.83
C PRO A 230 -15.05 -17.06 -15.86
N GLY A 231 -15.38 -17.67 -14.73
CA GLY A 231 -16.46 -18.65 -14.62
C GLY A 231 -17.79 -18.01 -14.23
N TYR A 232 -18.86 -18.81 -14.19
CA TYR A 232 -20.18 -18.34 -13.75
C TYR A 232 -20.48 -18.71 -12.31
N TYR A 233 -20.81 -17.69 -11.51
CA TYR A 233 -21.10 -17.82 -10.09
C TYR A 233 -22.27 -16.91 -9.65
N GLY A 234 -23.22 -16.65 -10.54
CA GLY A 234 -24.55 -16.11 -10.18
C GLY A 234 -24.81 -14.66 -10.54
N HIS A 235 -23.96 -14.02 -11.34
CA HIS A 235 -24.14 -12.60 -11.71
C HIS A 235 -25.32 -12.43 -12.68
N VAL A 236 -26.39 -11.71 -12.30
CA VAL A 236 -27.54 -11.36 -13.15
C VAL A 236 -28.07 -9.92 -12.94
N PRO A 237 -28.84 -9.34 -13.88
CA PRO A 237 -29.53 -8.07 -13.66
C PRO A 237 -30.57 -8.14 -12.53
N LYS A 238 -30.94 -6.98 -11.98
CA LYS A 238 -31.82 -6.88 -10.80
C LYS A 238 -33.23 -7.45 -11.04
N ASP A 239 -33.73 -7.35 -12.26
CA ASP A 239 -35.06 -7.79 -12.69
C ASP A 239 -35.09 -9.24 -13.23
N PHE A 240 -34.00 -10.00 -13.06
CA PHE A 240 -33.86 -11.34 -13.66
C PHE A 240 -34.91 -12.33 -13.16
N ALA A 241 -35.18 -12.37 -11.85
CA ALA A 241 -36.15 -13.29 -11.27
C ALA A 241 -37.57 -13.06 -11.82
N ASP A 242 -37.98 -11.79 -11.95
CA ASP A 242 -39.29 -11.41 -12.48
C ASP A 242 -39.45 -11.81 -13.96
N ARG A 243 -38.37 -11.74 -14.75
CA ARG A 243 -38.39 -12.09 -16.17
C ARG A 243 -38.36 -13.58 -16.43
N ARG A 244 -37.48 -14.33 -15.75
CA ARG A 244 -37.34 -15.77 -15.95
C ARG A 244 -38.53 -16.51 -15.34
N GLY A 245 -38.96 -16.12 -14.14
CA GLY A 245 -39.98 -16.81 -13.37
C GLY A 245 -39.53 -18.18 -12.84
N GLY A 246 -40.49 -19.00 -12.39
CA GLY A 246 -40.21 -20.32 -11.82
C GLY A 246 -39.52 -20.23 -10.46
N ASP A 247 -38.44 -20.98 -10.28
CA ASP A 247 -37.64 -21.07 -9.05
C ASP A 247 -36.48 -20.05 -8.98
N ALA A 248 -36.40 -19.10 -9.92
CA ALA A 248 -35.34 -18.09 -9.91
C ALA A 248 -35.43 -17.23 -8.63
N HIS A 249 -34.39 -17.32 -7.79
CA HIS A 249 -34.24 -16.53 -6.57
C HIS A 249 -32.98 -15.67 -6.68
N VAL A 250 -33.13 -14.37 -6.45
CA VAL A 250 -32.00 -13.42 -6.51
C VAL A 250 -31.83 -12.71 -5.17
N VAL A 251 -30.58 -12.61 -4.73
CA VAL A 251 -30.18 -11.88 -3.53
C VAL A 251 -29.63 -10.51 -3.95
N PRO A 252 -30.28 -9.39 -3.57
CA PRO A 252 -29.74 -8.05 -3.83
C PRO A 252 -28.40 -7.84 -3.11
N GLN A 253 -27.39 -7.37 -3.84
CA GLN A 253 -26.02 -7.24 -3.30
C GLN A 253 -25.68 -5.85 -2.75
N GLY A 254 -26.62 -4.90 -2.78
CA GLY A 254 -26.40 -3.54 -2.29
C GLY A 254 -25.47 -2.73 -3.19
N THR A 255 -24.53 -2.00 -2.58
CA THR A 255 -23.57 -1.14 -3.29
C THR A 255 -22.13 -1.52 -3.00
N TRP A 256 -21.24 -1.25 -3.94
CA TRP A 256 -19.78 -1.32 -3.78
C TRP A 256 -19.21 0.05 -4.14
N HIS A 257 -18.57 0.72 -3.18
CA HIS A 257 -18.00 2.05 -3.37
C HIS A 257 -18.92 3.02 -4.16
N GLY A 258 -20.20 3.09 -3.79
CA GLY A 258 -21.18 3.99 -4.42
C GLY A 258 -21.78 3.49 -5.75
N PHE A 259 -21.25 2.41 -6.35
CA PHE A 259 -21.89 1.74 -7.47
C PHE A 259 -22.93 0.74 -7.01
N ASP A 260 -24.03 0.65 -7.74
CA ASP A 260 -25.00 -0.44 -7.58
C ASP A 260 -24.36 -1.76 -8.00
N ARG A 261 -24.42 -2.75 -7.11
CA ARG A 261 -24.03 -4.11 -7.45
C ARG A 261 -25.16 -4.79 -8.26
N PRO A 262 -24.80 -5.67 -9.20
CA PRO A 262 -25.75 -6.61 -9.78
C PRO A 262 -26.36 -7.54 -8.72
N SER A 263 -27.48 -8.18 -9.05
CA SER A 263 -28.07 -9.20 -8.16
C SER A 263 -27.33 -10.52 -8.29
N TRP A 264 -27.37 -11.32 -7.22
CA TRP A 264 -26.78 -12.65 -7.16
C TRP A 264 -27.85 -13.74 -7.25
N LEU A 265 -27.84 -14.52 -8.32
CA LEU A 265 -28.72 -15.66 -8.54
C LEU A 265 -28.30 -16.84 -7.65
N ASP A 266 -29.24 -17.34 -6.84
CA ASP A 266 -29.01 -18.42 -5.88
C ASP A 266 -28.51 -19.71 -6.56
N PRO A 267 -27.28 -20.17 -6.27
CA PRO A 267 -26.71 -21.37 -6.90
C PRO A 267 -27.41 -22.69 -6.59
N ARG A 268 -28.38 -22.71 -5.67
CA ARG A 268 -29.19 -23.90 -5.35
C ARG A 268 -30.32 -24.15 -6.34
N THR A 269 -30.65 -23.16 -7.17
CA THR A 269 -31.82 -23.18 -8.07
C THR A 269 -31.52 -23.85 -9.41
N ASP A 270 -32.55 -24.41 -10.05
CA ASP A 270 -32.48 -24.91 -11.43
C ASP A 270 -32.27 -23.76 -12.41
N ALA A 271 -32.83 -22.58 -12.14
CA ALA A 271 -32.57 -21.35 -12.88
C ALA A 271 -31.06 -21.04 -12.95
N PHE A 272 -30.32 -21.18 -11.85
CA PHE A 272 -28.86 -21.01 -11.86
C PHE A 272 -28.18 -22.04 -12.77
N ALA A 273 -28.57 -23.31 -12.69
CA ALA A 273 -27.99 -24.36 -13.51
C ALA A 273 -28.20 -24.10 -15.01
N GLU A 274 -29.38 -23.63 -15.40
CA GLU A 274 -29.70 -23.23 -16.79
C GLU A 274 -28.86 -22.05 -17.27
N VAL A 275 -28.72 -21.00 -16.45
CA VAL A 275 -27.90 -19.83 -16.80
C VAL A 275 -26.43 -20.21 -16.89
N ALA A 276 -25.92 -21.01 -15.95
CA ALA A 276 -24.55 -21.51 -15.99
C ALA A 276 -24.29 -22.33 -17.27
N ALA A 277 -25.22 -23.22 -17.66
CA ALA A 277 -25.11 -24.00 -18.88
C ALA A 277 -25.11 -23.11 -20.14
N SER A 278 -25.97 -22.08 -20.21
CA SER A 278 -25.95 -21.09 -21.29
C SER A 278 -24.62 -20.31 -21.32
N PHE A 279 -24.16 -19.84 -20.16
CA PHE A 279 -22.90 -19.11 -20.01
C PHE A 279 -21.71 -19.91 -20.52
N TYR A 280 -21.53 -21.15 -20.04
CA TYR A 280 -20.40 -21.96 -20.45
C TYR A 280 -20.48 -22.35 -21.94
N ARG A 281 -21.68 -22.59 -22.49
CA ARG A 281 -21.84 -22.79 -23.94
C ARG A 281 -21.34 -21.59 -24.74
N HIS A 282 -21.86 -20.39 -24.45
CA HIS A 282 -21.46 -19.16 -25.15
C HIS A 282 -19.99 -18.80 -24.93
N GLN A 283 -19.45 -19.10 -23.75
CA GLN A 283 -18.04 -18.90 -23.46
C GLN A 283 -17.15 -19.80 -24.33
N GLU A 284 -17.52 -21.08 -24.50
CA GLU A 284 -16.79 -21.97 -25.41
C GLU A 284 -16.84 -21.48 -26.85
N ASP A 285 -18.00 -21.00 -27.28
CA ASP A 285 -18.17 -20.48 -28.64
C ASP A 285 -17.25 -19.27 -28.90
N VAL A 286 -17.09 -18.39 -27.91
CA VAL A 286 -16.23 -17.20 -28.01
C VAL A 286 -14.76 -17.58 -27.90
N PHE A 287 -14.36 -18.30 -26.85
CA PHE A 287 -12.95 -18.49 -26.48
C PHE A 287 -12.34 -19.83 -26.91
N GLY A 288 -13.16 -20.80 -27.30
CA GLY A 288 -12.75 -22.19 -27.45
C GLY A 288 -12.58 -22.89 -26.09
N PRO A 289 -11.99 -24.10 -26.06
CA PRO A 289 -11.88 -24.92 -24.86
C PRO A 289 -10.94 -24.30 -23.81
N ALA A 290 -11.35 -24.35 -22.54
CA ALA A 290 -10.56 -23.91 -21.39
C ALA A 290 -10.68 -24.92 -20.25
N GLY A 291 -9.61 -25.04 -19.45
CA GLY A 291 -9.54 -25.95 -18.32
C GLY A 291 -9.63 -25.26 -16.95
N ASP A 292 -9.34 -23.97 -16.89
CA ASP A 292 -9.21 -23.23 -15.63
C ASP A 292 -10.17 -22.03 -15.65
N PHE A 293 -10.98 -21.89 -14.59
CA PHE A 293 -12.03 -20.88 -14.51
C PHE A 293 -11.91 -20.10 -13.20
N LYS A 294 -11.80 -18.78 -13.31
CA LYS A 294 -11.66 -17.86 -12.19
C LYS A 294 -13.03 -17.42 -11.68
N MET A 295 -13.32 -17.67 -10.40
CA MET A 295 -14.61 -17.32 -9.77
C MET A 295 -14.39 -16.93 -8.30
N ASP A 296 -14.79 -15.73 -7.92
CA ASP A 296 -14.55 -15.15 -6.60
C ASP A 296 -15.89 -14.84 -5.91
N LEU A 297 -16.48 -15.87 -5.31
CA LEU A 297 -17.79 -15.77 -4.67
C LEU A 297 -17.74 -14.76 -3.50
N LEU A 298 -18.67 -13.79 -3.48
CA LEU A 298 -18.76 -12.74 -2.46
C LEU A 298 -17.49 -11.87 -2.32
N HIS A 299 -16.88 -11.53 -3.46
CA HIS A 299 -15.72 -10.65 -3.51
C HIS A 299 -16.01 -9.23 -2.99
N GLU A 300 -15.18 -8.77 -2.05
CA GLU A 300 -15.22 -7.43 -1.42
C GLU A 300 -16.62 -7.01 -0.94
N GLY A 301 -17.31 -7.93 -0.28
CA GLY A 301 -18.64 -7.71 0.30
C GLY A 301 -19.74 -8.40 -0.49
N GLY A 302 -20.86 -7.70 -0.68
CA GLY A 302 -22.12 -8.34 -1.02
C GLY A 302 -22.73 -9.04 0.19
N THR A 303 -23.74 -9.88 -0.04
CA THR A 303 -24.36 -10.68 1.02
C THR A 303 -24.86 -12.00 0.48
N ALA A 304 -24.67 -13.06 1.27
CA ALA A 304 -25.26 -14.35 0.99
C ALA A 304 -26.79 -14.35 1.20
N GLY A 305 -27.33 -13.35 1.91
CA GLY A 305 -28.74 -13.29 2.26
C GLY A 305 -29.14 -14.53 3.07
N ASP A 306 -30.15 -15.25 2.57
CA ASP A 306 -30.65 -16.51 3.13
C ASP A 306 -30.02 -17.77 2.50
N VAL A 307 -29.02 -17.59 1.61
CA VAL A 307 -28.33 -18.69 0.94
C VAL A 307 -27.13 -19.15 1.78
N PRO A 308 -27.10 -20.41 2.27
CA PRO A 308 -25.93 -20.93 2.98
C PRO A 308 -24.73 -21.02 2.04
N VAL A 309 -23.60 -20.42 2.43
CA VAL A 309 -22.36 -20.38 1.62
C VAL A 309 -21.87 -21.78 1.22
N PRO A 310 -21.88 -22.82 2.09
CA PRO A 310 -21.49 -24.18 1.68
C PRO A 310 -22.35 -24.75 0.55
N ASP A 311 -23.66 -24.49 0.57
CA ASP A 311 -24.59 -24.99 -0.44
C ASP A 311 -24.46 -24.21 -1.74
N ALA A 312 -24.24 -22.89 -1.64
CA ALA A 312 -23.91 -22.06 -2.79
C ALA A 312 -22.63 -22.54 -3.48
N ALA A 313 -21.58 -22.82 -2.72
CA ALA A 313 -20.31 -23.31 -3.22
C ALA A 313 -20.46 -24.64 -3.96
N ARG A 314 -21.23 -25.59 -3.41
CA ARG A 314 -21.57 -26.86 -4.08
C ARG A 314 -22.38 -26.64 -5.35
N GLY A 315 -23.32 -25.69 -5.36
CA GLY A 315 -24.11 -25.34 -6.54
C GLY A 315 -23.23 -24.80 -7.68
N VAL A 316 -22.33 -23.85 -7.36
CA VAL A 316 -21.34 -23.31 -8.30
C VAL A 316 -20.42 -24.41 -8.83
N GLU A 317 -19.86 -25.24 -7.94
CA GLU A 317 -19.00 -26.36 -8.34
C GLU A 317 -19.76 -27.34 -9.24
N LYS A 318 -20.96 -27.78 -8.84
CA LYS A 318 -21.78 -28.71 -9.63
C LYS A 318 -22.04 -28.19 -11.03
N ALA A 319 -22.40 -26.90 -11.17
CA ALA A 319 -22.65 -26.29 -12.47
C ALA A 319 -21.38 -26.22 -13.33
N LEU A 320 -20.24 -25.83 -12.75
CA LEU A 320 -18.94 -25.87 -13.44
C LEU A 320 -18.62 -27.28 -13.92
N ARG A 321 -18.76 -28.30 -13.06
CA ARG A 321 -18.43 -29.70 -13.38
C ARG A 321 -19.34 -30.28 -14.47
N ALA A 322 -20.62 -29.91 -14.46
CA ALA A 322 -21.58 -30.35 -15.46
C ALA A 322 -21.22 -29.81 -16.84
N ALA A 323 -20.85 -28.53 -16.94
CA ALA A 323 -20.47 -27.91 -18.21
C ALA A 323 -19.02 -28.21 -18.63
N ARG A 324 -18.13 -28.44 -17.66
CA ARG A 324 -16.68 -28.61 -17.83
C ARG A 324 -16.14 -29.73 -16.94
N PRO A 325 -16.29 -30.99 -17.35
CA PRO A 325 -15.72 -32.12 -16.63
C PRO A 325 -14.20 -31.93 -16.43
N GLY A 326 -13.74 -31.98 -15.18
CA GLY A 326 -12.32 -31.89 -14.83
C GLY A 326 -11.73 -30.47 -14.67
N ALA A 327 -12.52 -29.40 -14.82
CA ALA A 327 -12.06 -28.02 -14.69
C ALA A 327 -11.36 -27.66 -13.37
N THR A 328 -10.45 -26.70 -13.35
CA THR A 328 -9.94 -26.12 -12.10
C THR A 328 -10.78 -24.88 -11.75
N TRP A 329 -11.30 -24.82 -10.53
CA TRP A 329 -11.83 -23.57 -9.98
C TRP A 329 -10.65 -22.79 -9.40
N VAL A 330 -10.28 -21.71 -10.08
CA VAL A 330 -9.28 -20.76 -9.61
C VAL A 330 -9.95 -19.68 -8.77
N ILE A 331 -9.47 -19.43 -7.56
CA ILE A 331 -10.04 -18.43 -6.65
C ILE A 331 -8.96 -17.54 -6.06
N LEU A 332 -9.23 -16.23 -5.92
CA LEU A 332 -8.30 -15.27 -5.34
C LEU A 332 -8.26 -15.39 -3.82
N GLY A 333 -7.06 -15.57 -3.27
CA GLY A 333 -6.80 -15.31 -1.85
C GLY A 333 -6.71 -13.80 -1.61
N TRP A 334 -7.78 -13.17 -1.13
CA TRP A 334 -7.86 -11.74 -0.87
C TRP A 334 -8.73 -11.45 0.35
N GLU A 335 -8.19 -10.65 1.28
CA GLU A 335 -8.82 -10.38 2.58
C GLU A 335 -9.23 -11.68 3.30
N ALA A 336 -10.52 -11.84 3.61
CA ALA A 336 -11.07 -13.03 4.25
C ALA A 336 -11.50 -14.13 3.26
N ASN A 337 -11.39 -13.89 1.94
CA ASN A 337 -11.77 -14.85 0.91
C ASN A 337 -10.55 -15.66 0.43
N PRO A 338 -10.74 -16.95 0.08
CA PRO A 338 -11.97 -17.73 0.23
C PRO A 338 -12.30 -18.05 1.71
N LEU A 339 -13.60 -18.08 2.04
CA LEU A 339 -14.05 -18.49 3.37
C LEU A 339 -13.72 -19.96 3.65
N PRO A 340 -13.30 -20.34 4.87
CA PRO A 340 -13.01 -21.75 5.21
C PRO A 340 -14.18 -22.71 4.93
N GLU A 341 -15.40 -22.29 5.25
CA GLU A 341 -16.62 -23.08 5.01
C GLU A 341 -16.94 -23.30 3.52
N LEU A 342 -16.47 -22.40 2.65
CA LEU A 342 -16.53 -22.59 1.19
C LEU A 342 -15.56 -23.69 0.78
N LEU A 343 -14.31 -23.63 1.27
CA LEU A 343 -13.27 -24.61 0.93
C LEU A 343 -13.64 -26.02 1.43
N ASP A 344 -14.28 -26.14 2.58
CA ASP A 344 -14.71 -27.42 3.14
C ASP A 344 -15.93 -28.03 2.42
N ALA A 345 -16.66 -27.24 1.64
CA ALA A 345 -17.86 -27.68 0.95
C ALA A 345 -17.62 -28.31 -0.43
N VAL A 346 -16.44 -28.11 -1.02
CA VAL A 346 -16.12 -28.41 -2.43
C VAL A 346 -14.94 -29.37 -2.58
N ASP A 347 -14.70 -29.92 -3.78
CA ASP A 347 -13.52 -30.76 -4.04
C ASP A 347 -12.24 -29.91 -4.11
N LYS A 348 -11.54 -29.81 -2.97
CA LYS A 348 -10.25 -29.11 -2.84
C LYS A 348 -9.22 -29.53 -3.89
N LYS A 349 -9.24 -30.78 -4.39
CA LYS A 349 -8.28 -31.24 -5.42
C LYS A 349 -8.50 -30.60 -6.79
N ARG A 350 -9.64 -29.96 -6.98
CA ARG A 350 -10.01 -29.27 -8.21
C ARG A 350 -10.11 -27.77 -8.04
N MET A 351 -9.49 -27.25 -6.99
CA MET A 351 -9.32 -25.83 -6.75
C MET A 351 -7.85 -25.43 -6.82
N LEU A 352 -7.62 -24.18 -7.18
CA LEU A 352 -6.34 -23.50 -7.03
C LEU A 352 -6.59 -22.13 -6.41
N ILE A 353 -6.01 -21.88 -5.24
CA ILE A 353 -6.00 -20.55 -4.63
C ILE A 353 -4.82 -19.77 -5.23
N VAL A 354 -5.07 -18.65 -5.91
CA VAL A 354 -4.03 -17.69 -6.28
C VAL A 354 -3.89 -16.68 -5.14
N ASP A 355 -2.90 -16.87 -4.28
CA ASP A 355 -2.80 -16.14 -3.01
C ASP A 355 -2.22 -14.73 -3.22
N GLY A 356 -3.09 -13.71 -3.28
CA GLY A 356 -2.69 -12.32 -3.48
C GLY A 356 -2.04 -11.64 -2.28
N VAL A 357 -1.97 -12.31 -1.12
CA VAL A 357 -1.55 -11.67 0.14
C VAL A 357 -0.40 -12.39 0.86
N SER A 358 0.29 -13.32 0.19
CA SER A 358 1.42 -14.08 0.78
C SER A 358 2.51 -13.16 1.37
N ASP A 359 2.75 -12.00 0.77
CA ASP A 359 3.76 -11.02 1.18
C ASP A 359 3.21 -9.76 1.86
N ARG A 360 1.90 -9.73 2.13
CA ARG A 360 1.20 -8.53 2.61
C ARG A 360 1.13 -8.43 4.13
N TYR A 361 0.61 -9.47 4.78
CA TYR A 361 0.33 -9.47 6.21
C TYR A 361 1.38 -10.25 7.01
N THR A 362 1.70 -9.76 8.21
CA THR A 362 2.57 -10.46 9.18
C THR A 362 1.88 -11.65 9.83
N SER A 363 0.54 -11.65 9.89
CA SER A 363 -0.28 -12.76 10.39
C SER A 363 -0.28 -13.98 9.48
N VAL A 364 -0.07 -13.80 8.17
CA VAL A 364 -0.01 -14.89 7.19
C VAL A 364 1.31 -15.63 7.35
N THR A 365 1.28 -16.75 8.07
CA THR A 365 2.47 -17.53 8.45
C THR A 365 2.40 -19.00 8.02
N ASP A 366 1.21 -19.60 8.01
CA ASP A 366 0.98 -21.01 7.65
C ASP A 366 -0.25 -21.15 6.71
N ARG A 367 0.01 -21.34 5.42
CA ARG A 367 -1.08 -21.48 4.42
C ARG A 367 -1.71 -22.86 4.40
N GLU A 368 -1.04 -23.87 4.95
CA GLU A 368 -1.57 -25.21 5.04
C GLU A 368 -2.72 -25.25 6.07
N GLU A 369 -2.58 -24.49 7.16
CA GLU A 369 -3.65 -24.23 8.13
C GLU A 369 -4.74 -23.33 7.54
N ASP A 370 -4.39 -22.14 7.04
CA ASP A 370 -5.37 -21.16 6.51
C ASP A 370 -6.28 -21.77 5.43
N TRP A 371 -5.71 -22.57 4.52
CA TRP A 371 -6.41 -23.12 3.36
C TRP A 371 -6.83 -24.58 3.52
N GLY A 372 -6.61 -25.18 4.68
CA GLY A 372 -7.03 -26.54 5.00
C GLY A 372 -6.55 -27.58 3.96
N GLY A 373 -5.30 -27.45 3.51
CA GLY A 373 -4.66 -28.33 2.52
C GLY A 373 -5.09 -28.12 1.05
N THR A 374 -5.85 -27.07 0.73
CA THR A 374 -6.21 -26.74 -0.66
C THR A 374 -4.97 -26.32 -1.46
N PRO A 375 -4.77 -26.80 -2.70
CA PRO A 375 -3.65 -26.37 -3.54
C PRO A 375 -3.65 -24.84 -3.74
N TYR A 376 -2.49 -24.22 -3.57
CA TYR A 376 -2.34 -22.77 -3.70
C TYR A 376 -1.07 -22.37 -4.45
N ALA A 377 -1.10 -21.19 -5.05
CA ALA A 377 0.04 -20.55 -5.66
C ALA A 377 0.51 -19.40 -4.77
N PHE A 378 1.78 -19.40 -4.37
CA PHE A 378 2.39 -18.28 -3.64
C PHE A 378 2.33 -17.03 -4.50
N GLY A 379 1.69 -15.97 -4.03
CA GLY A 379 1.42 -14.81 -4.87
C GLY A 379 1.79 -13.48 -4.24
N THR A 380 1.74 -12.46 -5.09
CA THR A 380 1.97 -11.07 -4.70
C THR A 380 1.11 -10.16 -5.57
N ILE A 381 0.54 -9.13 -4.95
CA ILE A 381 -0.01 -7.95 -5.62
C ILE A 381 0.97 -6.80 -5.31
N PRO A 382 2.01 -6.58 -6.13
CA PRO A 382 3.05 -5.59 -5.84
C PRO A 382 2.62 -4.16 -6.23
N ASN A 383 1.57 -4.04 -7.04
CA ASN A 383 1.02 -2.77 -7.50
C ASN A 383 -0.51 -2.81 -7.45
N PHE A 384 -1.11 -1.72 -6.97
CA PHE A 384 -2.55 -1.49 -6.93
C PHE A 384 -2.90 -0.21 -7.71
N GLY A 385 -4.02 -0.21 -8.43
CA GLY A 385 -4.55 0.90 -9.24
C GLY A 385 -3.74 1.24 -10.48
N GLY A 386 -2.62 0.55 -10.72
CA GLY A 386 -1.60 1.08 -11.60
C GLY A 386 -1.03 2.40 -11.10
N ARG A 387 -0.95 2.59 -9.77
CA ARG A 387 -0.24 3.75 -9.22
C ARG A 387 1.19 3.78 -9.71
N THR A 388 1.72 4.97 -9.98
CA THR A 388 3.08 5.13 -10.55
C THR A 388 4.13 5.09 -9.44
N THR A 389 4.16 3.97 -8.71
CA THR A 389 5.10 3.71 -7.62
C THR A 389 6.19 2.74 -8.08
N ILE A 390 7.29 2.66 -7.32
CA ILE A 390 8.38 1.71 -7.57
C ILE A 390 8.69 0.92 -6.30
N GLY A 391 8.83 -0.40 -6.45
CA GLY A 391 9.30 -1.28 -5.38
C GLY A 391 8.42 -2.49 -5.12
N ALA A 392 8.98 -3.45 -4.38
CA ALA A 392 8.32 -4.70 -4.02
C ALA A 392 8.95 -5.33 -2.78
N ARG A 393 8.27 -6.30 -2.17
CA ARG A 393 8.74 -7.00 -0.96
C ARG A 393 9.57 -8.23 -1.26
N THR A 394 10.62 -8.05 -2.07
CA THR A 394 11.42 -9.18 -2.55
C THR A 394 12.13 -9.96 -1.44
N HIS A 395 12.24 -9.39 -0.21
CA HIS A 395 12.84 -10.05 0.96
C HIS A 395 11.87 -11.07 1.55
N ILE A 396 10.58 -10.72 1.59
CA ILE A 396 9.51 -11.61 2.04
C ILE A 396 9.33 -12.76 1.05
N TRP A 397 9.42 -12.51 -0.25
CA TRP A 397 9.38 -13.58 -1.26
C TRP A 397 10.52 -14.59 -1.06
N ARG A 398 11.75 -14.08 -0.88
CA ARG A 398 12.94 -14.89 -0.62
C ARG A 398 12.82 -15.69 0.69
N GLU A 399 12.15 -15.16 1.70
CA GLU A 399 11.95 -15.82 2.99
C GLU A 399 10.84 -16.88 2.92
N LYS A 400 9.63 -16.48 2.53
CA LYS A 400 8.44 -17.32 2.63
C LYS A 400 8.33 -18.36 1.52
N PHE A 401 8.62 -18.01 0.26
CA PHE A 401 8.38 -18.92 -0.87
C PHE A 401 9.12 -20.25 -0.71
N PHE A 402 10.42 -20.20 -0.44
CA PHE A 402 11.24 -21.41 -0.28
C PHE A 402 10.84 -22.18 0.98
N ALA A 403 10.59 -21.48 2.10
CA ALA A 403 10.14 -22.11 3.34
C ALA A 403 8.81 -22.86 3.18
N TRP A 404 7.85 -22.28 2.47
CA TRP A 404 6.54 -22.88 2.23
C TRP A 404 6.59 -23.99 1.18
N ARG A 405 7.35 -23.80 0.09
CA ARG A 405 7.51 -24.81 -0.97
C ARG A 405 8.20 -26.08 -0.46
N ASP A 406 9.23 -25.91 0.37
CA ASP A 406 10.08 -27.02 0.83
C ASP A 406 9.54 -27.67 2.13
N LYS A 407 8.43 -27.16 2.67
CA LYS A 407 7.73 -27.74 3.83
C LYS A 407 7.25 -29.16 3.51
N PRO A 408 7.45 -30.16 4.40
CA PRO A 408 6.92 -31.50 4.20
C PRO A 408 5.40 -31.49 4.03
N GLY A 409 4.90 -32.10 2.96
CA GLY A 409 3.46 -32.15 2.67
C GLY A 409 2.86 -30.81 2.20
N SER A 410 3.69 -29.86 1.76
CA SER A 410 3.24 -28.56 1.25
C SER A 410 2.16 -28.69 0.18
N ALA A 411 1.11 -27.87 0.29
CA ALA A 411 0.08 -27.72 -0.73
C ALA A 411 0.44 -26.63 -1.76
N LEU A 412 1.61 -25.99 -1.63
CA LEU A 412 2.10 -25.00 -2.60
C LEU A 412 2.32 -25.69 -3.96
N ALA A 413 1.49 -25.32 -4.92
CA ALA A 413 1.46 -25.89 -6.26
C ALA A 413 1.92 -24.88 -7.34
N GLY A 414 2.25 -23.65 -6.97
CA GLY A 414 2.59 -22.62 -7.95
C GLY A 414 3.08 -21.27 -7.43
N THR A 415 3.22 -20.35 -8.38
CA THR A 415 3.43 -18.92 -8.15
C THR A 415 2.35 -18.10 -8.86
N ALA A 416 1.91 -16.99 -8.29
CA ALA A 416 0.92 -16.09 -8.89
C ALA A 416 1.38 -14.62 -8.86
N TYR A 417 1.77 -14.07 -10.01
CA TYR A 417 2.10 -12.65 -10.12
C TYR A 417 0.85 -11.85 -10.52
N LEU A 418 0.29 -11.12 -9.56
CA LEU A 418 -1.05 -10.55 -9.64
C LEU A 418 -1.05 -9.01 -9.56
N PRO A 419 -0.29 -8.28 -10.40
CA PRO A 419 -0.33 -6.83 -10.37
C PRO A 419 -1.71 -6.34 -10.81
N GLU A 420 -2.30 -5.37 -10.11
CA GLU A 420 -3.50 -4.69 -10.61
C GLU A 420 -3.19 -3.89 -11.90
N ALA A 421 -1.92 -3.55 -12.16
CA ALA A 421 -1.49 -3.13 -13.47
C ALA A 421 -0.08 -3.62 -13.81
N ALA A 422 0.08 -4.25 -14.98
CA ALA A 422 1.36 -4.65 -15.55
C ALA A 422 2.12 -3.46 -16.19
N ASP A 423 3.09 -3.76 -17.04
CA ASP A 423 3.96 -2.82 -17.76
C ASP A 423 4.87 -1.93 -16.90
N ARG A 424 5.13 -2.38 -15.67
CA ARG A 424 5.92 -1.65 -14.66
C ARG A 424 6.70 -2.60 -13.78
N ASP A 425 7.63 -2.05 -13.00
CA ASP A 425 8.47 -2.80 -12.04
C ASP A 425 9.06 -4.11 -12.61
N PRO A 426 9.85 -4.01 -13.71
CA PRO A 426 10.31 -5.17 -14.46
C PRO A 426 11.30 -6.03 -13.67
N ALA A 427 11.93 -5.48 -12.62
CA ALA A 427 12.80 -6.24 -11.74
C ALA A 427 11.99 -7.07 -10.72
N ALA A 428 10.85 -6.56 -10.26
CA ALA A 428 9.92 -7.32 -9.42
C ALA A 428 9.39 -8.53 -10.19
N PHE A 429 8.90 -8.31 -11.41
CA PHE A 429 8.38 -9.40 -12.24
C PHE A 429 9.45 -10.43 -12.60
N GLU A 430 10.64 -9.98 -13.01
CA GLU A 430 11.76 -10.88 -13.34
C GLU A 430 12.19 -11.74 -12.15
N LEU A 431 12.35 -11.14 -10.95
CA LEU A 431 12.74 -11.91 -9.78
C LEU A 431 11.66 -12.90 -9.37
N PHE A 432 10.40 -12.47 -9.39
CA PHE A 432 9.27 -13.31 -8.99
C PHE A 432 9.09 -14.50 -9.94
N SER A 433 9.21 -14.27 -11.25
CA SER A 433 9.05 -15.31 -12.26
C SER A 433 10.17 -16.37 -12.22
N GLU A 434 11.37 -16.01 -11.74
CA GLU A 434 12.47 -16.95 -11.54
C GLU A 434 12.31 -17.85 -10.29
N LEU A 435 11.45 -17.51 -9.33
CA LEU A 435 11.28 -18.27 -8.08
C LEU A 435 10.89 -19.73 -8.37
N ALA A 436 9.91 -19.95 -9.26
CA ALA A 436 9.45 -21.28 -9.63
C ALA A 436 10.55 -22.15 -10.27
N TRP A 437 11.60 -21.54 -10.81
CA TRP A 437 12.68 -22.18 -11.53
C TRP A 437 13.99 -22.25 -10.73
N THR A 438 13.97 -21.84 -9.46
CA THR A 438 15.17 -21.77 -8.62
C THR A 438 15.05 -22.73 -7.44
N ASP A 439 16.02 -23.63 -7.26
CA ASP A 439 15.96 -24.63 -6.19
C ASP A 439 16.32 -24.04 -4.81
N GLU A 440 17.26 -23.10 -4.73
CA GLU A 440 17.75 -22.54 -3.45
C GLU A 440 17.34 -21.07 -3.24
N PRO A 441 17.21 -20.59 -2.00
CA PRO A 441 16.90 -19.20 -1.72
C PRO A 441 17.83 -18.22 -2.44
N VAL A 442 17.26 -17.27 -3.18
CA VAL A 442 18.01 -16.30 -4.00
C VAL A 442 18.85 -15.37 -3.12
N ASP A 443 20.15 -15.23 -3.44
CA ASP A 443 20.98 -14.12 -2.97
C ASP A 443 20.55 -12.84 -3.69
N ARG A 444 19.68 -12.05 -3.05
CA ARG A 444 19.13 -10.83 -3.61
C ARG A 444 20.21 -9.82 -4.01
N ALA A 445 21.21 -9.57 -3.17
CA ALA A 445 22.22 -8.57 -3.45
C ALA A 445 23.02 -8.92 -4.72
N ARG A 446 23.36 -10.22 -4.86
CA ARG A 446 23.98 -10.74 -6.07
C ARG A 446 23.03 -10.68 -7.27
N TRP A 447 21.76 -11.04 -7.08
CA TRP A 447 20.74 -11.02 -8.15
C TRP A 447 20.55 -9.62 -8.72
N PHE A 448 20.33 -8.60 -7.88
CA PHE A 448 20.17 -7.20 -8.33
C PHE A 448 21.44 -6.63 -8.99
N THR A 449 22.63 -7.07 -8.53
CA THR A 449 23.88 -6.73 -9.21
C THR A 449 23.95 -7.35 -10.62
N GLY A 450 23.52 -8.60 -10.78
CA GLY A 450 23.44 -9.26 -12.09
C GLY A 450 22.34 -8.68 -12.98
N TYR A 451 21.21 -8.31 -12.40
CA TYR A 451 20.10 -7.64 -13.07
C TYR A 451 20.54 -6.34 -13.74
N ALA A 452 21.32 -5.52 -13.04
CA ALA A 452 21.92 -4.32 -13.61
C ALA A 452 22.75 -4.60 -14.87
N ASP A 453 23.49 -5.72 -14.89
CA ASP A 453 24.36 -6.07 -16.00
C ASP A 453 23.54 -6.47 -17.24
N PHE A 454 22.61 -7.42 -17.12
CA PHE A 454 21.85 -7.88 -18.29
C PHE A 454 20.76 -6.89 -18.72
N ARG A 455 20.24 -6.06 -17.79
CA ARG A 455 19.26 -5.02 -18.12
C ARG A 455 19.85 -3.93 -19.01
N TYR A 456 21.14 -3.62 -18.88
CA TYR A 456 21.81 -2.56 -19.66
C TYR A 456 22.89 -3.08 -20.63
N GLY A 457 22.91 -4.38 -20.91
CA GLY A 457 23.77 -4.95 -21.96
C GLY A 457 25.23 -5.11 -21.56
N GLY A 458 25.55 -5.14 -20.27
CA GLY A 458 26.92 -5.31 -19.76
C GLY A 458 27.19 -4.60 -18.44
N ARG A 459 28.40 -4.85 -17.90
CA ARG A 459 28.81 -4.32 -16.60
C ARG A 459 29.02 -2.80 -16.66
N ASP A 460 28.40 -2.10 -15.74
CA ASP A 460 28.59 -0.66 -15.52
C ASP A 460 28.56 -0.36 -14.01
N ALA A 461 29.54 0.42 -13.54
CA ALA A 461 29.68 0.71 -12.12
C ALA A 461 28.56 1.64 -11.60
N GLY A 462 28.08 2.58 -12.42
CA GLY A 462 26.94 3.44 -12.10
C GLY A 462 25.65 2.63 -12.00
N ALA A 463 25.40 1.76 -12.98
CA ALA A 463 24.26 0.85 -12.99
C ALA A 463 24.21 -0.04 -11.74
N ARG A 464 25.31 -0.71 -11.41
CA ARG A 464 25.37 -1.59 -10.23
C ARG A 464 25.19 -0.83 -8.92
N ARG A 465 25.71 0.41 -8.83
CA ARG A 465 25.43 1.27 -7.67
C ARG A 465 23.95 1.63 -7.58
N ALA A 466 23.31 1.92 -8.72
CA ALA A 466 21.90 2.25 -8.74
C ALA A 466 21.03 1.09 -8.27
N TRP A 467 21.26 -0.10 -8.83
CA TRP A 467 20.49 -1.29 -8.46
C TRP A 467 20.79 -1.79 -7.05
N ARG A 468 21.97 -1.53 -6.50
CA ARG A 468 22.23 -1.72 -5.06
C ARG A 468 21.38 -0.78 -4.21
N ALA A 469 21.31 0.51 -4.55
CA ALA A 469 20.47 1.46 -3.83
C ALA A 469 18.99 1.06 -3.90
N LEU A 470 18.50 0.63 -5.06
CA LEU A 470 17.14 0.13 -5.24
C LEU A 470 16.88 -1.17 -4.46
N HIS A 471 17.86 -2.08 -4.42
CA HIS A 471 17.82 -3.29 -3.59
C HIS A 471 17.64 -2.94 -2.09
N ASP A 472 18.42 -1.98 -1.59
CA ASP A 472 18.44 -1.57 -0.17
C ASP A 472 17.26 -0.66 0.21
N THR A 473 16.44 -0.23 -0.76
CA THR A 473 15.30 0.68 -0.56
C THR A 473 14.01 0.15 -1.17
N ALA A 474 13.67 0.53 -2.41
CA ALA A 474 12.38 0.22 -3.05
C ALA A 474 12.06 -1.27 -3.10
N TYR A 475 13.06 -2.13 -3.37
CA TYR A 475 12.88 -3.59 -3.39
C TYR A 475 13.07 -4.25 -2.01
N GLN A 476 13.13 -3.45 -0.95
CA GLN A 476 13.09 -3.82 0.46
C GLN A 476 12.17 -2.87 1.25
N GLN A 477 10.98 -2.62 0.71
CA GLN A 477 10.01 -1.73 1.33
C GLN A 477 9.35 -2.35 2.57
N HIS A 478 9.07 -1.54 3.60
CA HIS A 478 8.53 -1.94 4.91
C HIS A 478 7.17 -1.28 5.27
N ALA A 479 6.27 -1.14 4.29
CA ALA A 479 4.93 -0.61 4.52
C ALA A 479 4.18 -1.38 5.64
N ASN A 480 3.31 -0.74 6.42
CA ASN A 480 2.53 -1.51 7.38
C ASN A 480 1.42 -2.30 6.66
N GLU A 481 1.42 -3.64 6.75
CA GLU A 481 0.37 -4.53 6.20
C GLU A 481 -0.01 -4.26 4.71
N ARG A 482 0.97 -3.87 3.89
CA ARG A 482 0.79 -3.56 2.46
C ARG A 482 1.92 -4.17 1.63
N SER A 483 1.59 -4.79 0.51
CA SER A 483 2.56 -5.36 -0.44
C SER A 483 3.12 -4.30 -1.40
N ASP A 484 2.39 -3.20 -1.60
CA ASP A 484 2.77 -2.08 -2.46
C ASP A 484 3.47 -0.92 -1.72
N PRO A 485 4.30 -0.14 -2.42
CA PRO A 485 4.98 1.03 -1.85
C PRO A 485 4.10 2.29 -1.82
N HIS A 486 4.57 3.32 -1.11
CA HIS A 486 3.89 4.61 -0.96
C HIS A 486 3.73 5.36 -2.29
N ASP A 487 2.64 6.11 -2.42
CA ASP A 487 2.34 6.96 -3.58
C ASP A 487 2.88 8.40 -3.43
N SER A 488 2.79 9.18 -4.50
CA SER A 488 3.18 10.59 -4.58
C SER A 488 2.09 11.50 -4.03
N LEU A 489 2.43 12.42 -3.12
CA LEU A 489 1.46 13.41 -2.63
C LEU A 489 1.21 14.53 -3.64
N PHE A 490 2.01 14.63 -4.71
CA PHE A 490 1.62 15.46 -5.86
C PHE A 490 0.32 14.97 -6.50
N CYS A 491 0.00 13.68 -6.36
CA CYS A 491 -1.24 13.09 -6.84
C CYS A 491 -2.41 13.16 -5.85
N ALA A 492 -2.18 13.60 -4.61
CA ALA A 492 -3.25 13.67 -3.62
C ALA A 492 -4.22 14.82 -3.91
N ARG A 493 -5.48 14.65 -3.53
CA ARG A 493 -6.38 15.80 -3.34
C ARG A 493 -5.71 16.75 -2.34
N PRO A 494 -5.53 18.03 -2.68
CA PRO A 494 -4.76 18.94 -1.84
C PRO A 494 -5.39 19.12 -0.45
N ASP A 495 -4.57 18.83 0.55
CA ASP A 495 -4.80 19.10 1.96
C ASP A 495 -3.42 19.15 2.64
N LEU A 496 -3.19 20.10 3.56
CA LEU A 496 -1.92 20.20 4.29
C LEU A 496 -1.67 19.00 5.22
N ALA A 497 -2.70 18.24 5.57
CA ALA A 497 -2.66 17.01 6.36
C ALA A 497 -2.67 15.72 5.52
N ALA A 498 -2.63 15.80 4.19
CA ALA A 498 -2.63 14.60 3.35
C ALA A 498 -1.39 13.73 3.61
N THR A 499 -1.61 12.43 3.83
CA THR A 499 -0.53 11.43 4.06
C THR A 499 -0.45 10.37 2.96
N ARG A 500 -1.39 10.39 2.02
CA ARG A 500 -1.53 9.46 0.89
C ARG A 500 -2.38 10.13 -0.19
N ALA A 501 -2.20 9.74 -1.44
CA ALA A 501 -3.10 10.15 -2.52
C ALA A 501 -4.31 9.23 -2.60
N ALA A 502 -4.08 7.93 -2.76
CA ALA A 502 -5.14 6.92 -2.72
C ALA A 502 -5.46 6.53 -1.28
N ARG A 503 -6.75 6.36 -0.94
CA ARG A 503 -7.21 5.91 0.39
C ARG A 503 -6.47 4.66 0.89
N TYR A 504 -6.16 3.73 -0.01
CA TYR A 504 -5.57 2.42 0.31
C TYR A 504 -4.06 2.33 0.06
N ALA A 505 -3.38 3.44 -0.22
CA ALA A 505 -1.92 3.49 -0.29
C ALA A 505 -1.29 3.61 1.12
N PRO A 506 -0.02 3.21 1.30
CA PRO A 506 0.73 3.46 2.52
C PRO A 506 0.75 4.96 2.89
N ALA A 507 0.40 5.28 4.14
CA ALA A 507 0.38 6.65 4.65
C ALA A 507 1.77 7.21 4.99
N ALA A 508 2.78 6.34 5.12
CA ALA A 508 4.15 6.70 5.46
C ALA A 508 5.13 6.28 4.36
N LEU A 509 6.32 6.90 4.36
CA LEU A 509 7.44 6.44 3.55
C LEU A 509 7.77 4.98 3.91
N THR A 510 7.91 4.14 2.89
CA THR A 510 8.12 2.69 3.06
C THR A 510 9.60 2.29 2.98
N TYR A 511 10.48 3.24 2.69
CA TYR A 511 11.93 3.12 2.64
C TYR A 511 12.56 4.53 2.75
N ASP A 512 13.87 4.60 3.01
CA ASP A 512 14.59 5.88 3.17
C ASP A 512 14.80 6.60 1.81
N PRO A 513 14.16 7.75 1.56
CA PRO A 513 14.30 8.48 0.29
C PRO A 513 15.72 9.06 0.09
N ALA A 514 16.43 9.40 1.17
CA ALA A 514 17.79 9.91 1.08
C ALA A 514 18.77 8.80 0.62
N ARG A 515 18.51 7.54 0.99
CA ARG A 515 19.27 6.40 0.43
C ARG A 515 18.86 6.09 -1.00
N PHE A 516 17.57 6.25 -1.34
CA PHE A 516 17.07 6.04 -2.69
C PHE A 516 17.73 6.97 -3.73
N ASP A 517 18.06 8.21 -3.37
CA ASP A 517 18.76 9.17 -4.24
C ASP A 517 20.08 8.66 -4.84
N ALA A 518 20.73 7.68 -4.20
CA ALA A 518 21.90 7.02 -4.74
C ALA A 518 21.58 6.24 -6.04
N ALA A 519 20.33 5.81 -6.24
CA ALA A 519 19.83 5.22 -7.47
C ALA A 519 19.90 6.22 -8.64
N LEU A 520 19.37 7.44 -8.44
CA LEU A 520 19.42 8.50 -9.44
C LEU A 520 20.88 8.86 -9.80
N SER A 521 21.72 9.03 -8.78
CA SER A 521 23.16 9.31 -8.98
C SER A 521 23.88 8.17 -9.73
N GLY A 522 23.52 6.92 -9.43
CA GLY A 522 24.06 5.75 -10.10
C GLY A 522 23.68 5.70 -11.58
N LEU A 523 22.40 5.92 -11.91
CA LEU A 523 21.92 5.93 -13.29
C LEU A 523 22.52 7.07 -14.11
N LEU A 524 22.62 8.28 -13.55
CA LEU A 524 23.29 9.40 -14.22
C LEU A 524 24.79 9.14 -14.47
N ALA A 525 25.41 8.26 -13.68
CA ALA A 525 26.81 7.87 -13.83
C ALA A 525 27.04 6.73 -14.83
N VAL A 526 25.99 6.12 -15.40
CA VAL A 526 26.11 5.08 -16.43
C VAL A 526 26.86 5.64 -17.64
N ALA A 527 27.73 4.86 -18.27
CA ALA A 527 28.54 5.32 -19.41
C ALA A 527 27.69 5.77 -20.60
N ALA A 528 28.08 6.86 -21.28
CA ALA A 528 27.30 7.51 -22.33
C ALA A 528 26.82 6.56 -23.44
N HIS A 529 27.66 5.62 -23.87
CA HIS A 529 27.32 4.65 -24.93
C HIS A 529 26.21 3.67 -24.55
N ARG A 530 25.89 3.50 -23.25
CA ARG A 530 24.80 2.63 -22.76
C ARG A 530 23.48 3.37 -22.55
N ARG A 531 23.49 4.71 -22.60
CA ARG A 531 22.32 5.55 -22.27
C ARG A 531 21.22 5.56 -23.34
N GLY A 532 21.51 5.04 -24.54
CA GLY A 532 20.55 4.97 -25.65
C GLY A 532 19.50 3.85 -25.52
N GLY A 533 19.75 2.87 -24.65
CA GLY A 533 18.85 1.72 -24.46
C GLY A 533 17.46 2.13 -23.95
N ALA A 534 16.43 1.37 -24.32
CA ALA A 534 15.06 1.61 -23.86
C ALA A 534 14.94 1.36 -22.35
N ALA A 535 15.46 0.23 -21.85
CA ALA A 535 15.51 -0.09 -20.41
C ALA A 535 16.14 1.02 -19.57
N TYR A 536 17.31 1.52 -19.98
CA TYR A 536 17.98 2.61 -19.26
C TYR A 536 17.14 3.88 -19.22
N ARG A 537 16.55 4.29 -20.36
CA ARG A 537 15.73 5.49 -20.43
C ARG A 537 14.49 5.39 -19.55
N TYR A 538 13.83 4.23 -19.54
CA TYR A 538 12.70 3.99 -18.63
C TYR A 538 13.13 4.15 -17.18
N ASP A 539 14.17 3.43 -16.74
CA ASP A 539 14.57 3.43 -15.33
C ASP A 539 15.04 4.81 -14.87
N LEU A 540 15.74 5.55 -15.74
CA LEU A 540 16.19 6.89 -15.41
C LEU A 540 15.01 7.83 -15.17
N VAL A 541 13.97 7.74 -16.01
CA VAL A 541 12.74 8.54 -15.84
C VAL A 541 12.00 8.14 -14.59
N ASP A 542 11.82 6.83 -14.37
CA ASP A 542 11.08 6.30 -13.23
C ASP A 542 11.74 6.66 -11.90
N VAL A 543 13.06 6.48 -11.80
CA VAL A 543 13.85 6.84 -10.60
C VAL A 543 13.91 8.35 -10.39
N ALA A 544 14.07 9.16 -11.45
CA ALA A 544 14.11 10.62 -11.31
C ALA A 544 12.75 11.19 -10.86
N ARG A 545 11.66 10.67 -11.42
CA ARG A 545 10.29 11.03 -11.02
C ARG A 545 9.98 10.60 -9.59
N GLN A 546 10.35 9.37 -9.21
CA GLN A 546 10.18 8.90 -7.83
C GLN A 546 11.00 9.75 -6.84
N ALA A 547 12.22 10.15 -7.22
CA ALA A 547 13.01 11.05 -6.38
C ALA A 547 12.27 12.38 -6.16
N LEU A 548 11.64 12.98 -7.18
CA LEU A 548 10.80 14.17 -7.00
C LEU A 548 9.59 13.88 -6.09
N ALA A 549 8.90 12.77 -6.30
CA ALA A 549 7.73 12.37 -5.50
C ALA A 549 8.07 12.26 -4.01
N HIS A 550 9.26 11.78 -3.63
CA HIS A 550 9.66 11.75 -2.22
C HIS A 550 9.67 13.13 -1.55
N ARG A 551 9.89 14.21 -2.31
CA ARG A 551 9.95 15.58 -1.76
C ARG A 551 8.57 16.10 -1.45
N SER A 552 7.52 15.57 -2.08
CA SER A 552 6.15 15.88 -1.69
C SER A 552 5.87 15.44 -0.25
N ARG A 553 6.37 14.26 0.15
CA ARG A 553 6.21 13.73 1.52
C ARG A 553 7.07 14.45 2.55
N GLN A 554 8.12 15.12 2.11
CA GLN A 554 9.01 15.90 2.95
C GLN A 554 8.52 17.35 3.14
N TYR A 555 8.00 17.97 2.09
CA TYR A 555 7.61 19.39 2.10
C TYR A 555 6.20 19.62 2.62
N LEU A 556 5.26 18.69 2.43
CA LEU A 556 3.88 18.91 2.87
C LEU A 556 3.75 19.10 4.40
N PRO A 557 4.41 18.30 5.27
CA PRO A 557 4.41 18.57 6.70
C PRO A 557 5.03 19.91 7.07
N GLN A 558 6.01 20.39 6.29
CA GLN A 558 6.64 21.69 6.52
C GLN A 558 5.75 22.85 6.07
N LEU A 559 4.99 22.68 4.98
CA LEU A 559 3.93 23.61 4.57
C LEU A 559 2.88 23.73 5.67
N LYS A 560 2.39 22.60 6.18
CA LYS A 560 1.47 22.56 7.32
C LYS A 560 2.04 23.32 8.52
N ALA A 561 3.26 22.99 8.93
CA ALA A 561 3.88 23.63 10.08
C ALA A 561 4.12 25.14 9.88
N ALA A 562 4.40 25.59 8.65
CA ALA A 562 4.49 27.02 8.35
C ALA A 562 3.12 27.71 8.41
N PHE A 563 2.08 27.06 7.89
CA PHE A 563 0.70 27.56 7.96
C PHE A 563 0.20 27.67 9.41
N ASP A 564 0.37 26.62 10.21
CA ASP A 564 -0.08 26.57 11.61
C ASP A 564 0.62 27.61 12.50
N ARG A 565 1.84 28.04 12.12
CA ARG A 565 2.61 29.09 12.82
C ARG A 565 2.40 30.49 12.24
N GLU A 566 1.50 30.63 11.26
CA GLU A 566 1.26 31.88 10.54
C GLU A 566 2.53 32.45 9.86
N ASP A 567 3.50 31.58 9.52
CA ASP A 567 4.76 31.96 8.86
C ASP A 567 4.57 32.06 7.34
N ALA A 568 3.94 33.16 6.91
CA ALA A 568 3.60 33.41 5.51
C ALA A 568 4.83 33.40 4.58
N ALA A 569 6.00 33.84 5.06
CA ALA A 569 7.22 33.88 4.26
C ALA A 569 7.76 32.46 3.98
N THR A 570 7.82 31.61 5.00
CA THR A 570 8.24 30.21 4.83
C THR A 570 7.19 29.43 4.04
N PHE A 571 5.90 29.64 4.30
CA PHE A 571 4.81 28.99 3.57
C PHE A 571 4.93 29.26 2.06
N LYS A 572 5.01 30.54 1.67
CA LYS A 572 5.14 30.95 0.26
C LYS A 572 6.38 30.37 -0.42
N ALA A 573 7.51 30.33 0.29
CA ALA A 573 8.74 29.75 -0.24
C ALA A 573 8.60 28.23 -0.49
N LEU A 574 7.97 27.50 0.44
CA LEU A 574 7.69 26.07 0.29
C LEU A 574 6.64 25.81 -0.80
N ALA A 575 5.59 26.63 -0.90
CA ALA A 575 4.54 26.51 -1.91
C ALA A 575 5.11 26.71 -3.32
N THR A 576 5.97 27.72 -3.48
CA THR A 576 6.69 27.95 -4.74
C THR A 576 7.60 26.77 -5.10
N GLN A 577 8.30 26.20 -4.11
CA GLN A 577 9.15 25.04 -4.32
C GLN A 577 8.32 23.79 -4.70
N TRP A 578 7.19 23.56 -4.04
CA TRP A 578 6.24 22.47 -4.34
C TRP A 578 5.82 22.49 -5.81
N LEU A 579 5.30 23.62 -6.27
CA LEU A 579 4.81 23.80 -7.64
C LEU A 579 5.95 23.71 -8.66
N THR A 580 7.15 24.17 -8.31
CA THR A 580 8.35 24.03 -9.14
C THR A 580 8.71 22.56 -9.34
N LEU A 581 8.67 21.74 -8.27
CA LEU A 581 8.94 20.32 -8.37
C LEU A 581 7.86 19.56 -9.14
N MET A 582 6.59 19.94 -9.02
CA MET A 582 5.51 19.37 -9.83
C MET A 582 5.74 19.62 -11.33
N ARG A 583 6.12 20.85 -11.73
CA ARG A 583 6.47 21.16 -13.13
C ARG A 583 7.69 20.38 -13.61
N LEU A 584 8.67 20.15 -12.73
CA LEU A 584 9.82 19.32 -13.08
C LEU A 584 9.46 17.83 -13.17
N SER A 585 8.46 17.37 -12.41
CA SER A 585 7.87 16.03 -12.55
C SER A 585 7.21 15.89 -13.92
N GLU A 586 6.37 16.84 -14.32
CA GLU A 586 5.77 16.93 -15.67
C GLU A 586 6.85 16.88 -16.78
N ASP A 587 7.95 17.62 -16.63
CA ASP A 587 9.05 17.62 -17.60
C ASP A 587 9.71 16.24 -17.74
N ILE A 588 10.02 15.55 -16.62
CA ILE A 588 10.73 14.26 -16.66
C ILE A 588 9.83 13.14 -17.20
N THR A 589 8.55 13.13 -16.82
CA THR A 589 7.57 12.16 -17.33
C THR A 589 7.33 12.32 -18.82
N GLY A 590 7.44 13.55 -19.34
CA GLY A 590 7.37 13.85 -20.76
C GLY A 590 8.48 13.23 -21.61
N THR A 591 9.50 12.60 -21.01
CA THR A 591 10.67 12.09 -21.74
C THR A 591 10.64 10.60 -22.07
N HIS A 592 9.57 9.88 -21.70
CA HIS A 592 9.43 8.46 -22.02
C HIS A 592 7.97 8.04 -22.28
N PRO A 593 7.68 7.19 -23.29
CA PRO A 593 6.30 6.86 -23.69
C PRO A 593 5.42 6.27 -22.57
N ALA A 594 6.00 5.46 -21.68
CA ALA A 594 5.29 4.81 -20.57
C ALA A 594 4.73 5.79 -19.51
N PHE A 595 5.12 7.06 -19.57
CA PHE A 595 4.67 8.09 -18.63
C PHE A 595 3.88 9.22 -19.33
N LEU A 596 3.30 8.95 -20.49
CA LEU A 596 2.49 9.93 -21.23
C LEU A 596 1.00 9.61 -21.10
N LEU A 597 0.17 10.62 -20.83
CA LEU A 597 -1.30 10.48 -20.85
C LEU A 597 -1.85 10.29 -22.28
N GLY A 598 -1.16 10.81 -23.30
CA GLY A 598 -1.63 10.79 -24.69
C GLY A 598 -1.94 9.40 -25.26
N PRO A 599 -0.99 8.44 -25.20
CA PRO A 599 -1.25 7.07 -25.65
C PRO A 599 -2.47 6.42 -24.99
N TRP A 600 -2.64 6.59 -23.67
CA TRP A 600 -3.79 6.07 -22.92
C TRP A 600 -5.14 6.57 -23.46
N ILE A 601 -5.26 7.88 -23.70
CA ILE A 601 -6.47 8.48 -24.26
C ILE A 601 -6.67 8.06 -25.72
N GLU A 602 -5.59 7.99 -26.49
CA GLU A 602 -5.65 7.64 -27.90
C GLU A 602 -6.05 6.17 -28.13
N ASP A 603 -5.65 5.25 -27.25
CA ASP A 603 -6.13 3.87 -27.28
C ASP A 603 -7.65 3.79 -27.04
N ALA A 604 -8.17 4.53 -26.05
CA ALA A 604 -9.61 4.62 -25.78
C ALA A 604 -10.39 5.15 -27.00
N ARG A 605 -9.87 6.20 -27.64
CA ARG A 605 -10.45 6.80 -28.85
C ARG A 605 -10.42 5.87 -30.06
N ARG A 606 -9.33 5.12 -30.23
CA ARG A 606 -9.12 4.20 -31.37
C ARG A 606 -10.04 2.99 -31.31
N MET A 607 -10.32 2.48 -30.10
CA MET A 607 -11.19 1.31 -29.94
C MET A 607 -12.66 1.61 -30.25
N ALA A 608 -13.11 2.85 -30.02
CA ALA A 608 -14.50 3.26 -30.26
C ALA A 608 -14.95 3.08 -31.72
N THR A 609 -16.20 2.62 -31.90
CA THR A 609 -16.81 2.39 -33.22
C THR A 609 -17.66 3.55 -33.71
N ASN A 610 -18.02 4.48 -32.82
CA ASN A 610 -18.84 5.64 -33.14
C ASN A 610 -18.49 6.85 -32.24
N PRO A 611 -18.98 8.07 -32.56
CA PRO A 611 -18.65 9.27 -31.79
C PRO A 611 -19.07 9.24 -30.31
N ARG A 612 -20.20 8.59 -29.97
CA ARG A 612 -20.65 8.47 -28.58
C ARG A 612 -19.69 7.61 -27.77
N GLU A 613 -19.34 6.42 -28.28
CA GLU A 613 -18.33 5.56 -27.64
C GLU A 613 -16.98 6.26 -27.52
N ARG A 614 -16.58 7.04 -28.54
CA ARG A 614 -15.31 7.77 -28.51
C ARG A 614 -15.27 8.75 -27.33
N ALA A 615 -16.35 9.52 -27.13
CA ALA A 615 -16.45 10.44 -26.01
C ALA A 615 -16.50 9.71 -24.66
N GLU A 616 -17.28 8.64 -24.55
CA GLU A 616 -17.42 7.89 -23.29
C GLU A 616 -16.17 7.08 -22.92
N PHE A 617 -15.43 6.55 -23.89
CA PHE A 617 -14.20 5.83 -23.62
C PHE A 617 -13.09 6.79 -23.22
N GLU A 618 -12.98 7.96 -23.84
CA GLU A 618 -12.08 9.01 -23.33
C GLU A 618 -12.45 9.42 -21.90
N ARG A 619 -13.74 9.64 -21.62
CA ARG A 619 -14.20 10.03 -20.28
C ARG A 619 -13.91 8.95 -19.24
N THR A 620 -14.26 7.70 -19.51
CA THR A 620 -14.03 6.59 -18.55
C THR A 620 -12.56 6.26 -18.39
N ALA A 621 -11.74 6.40 -19.44
CA ALA A 621 -10.29 6.26 -19.35
C ALA A 621 -9.68 7.34 -18.44
N LYS A 622 -10.15 8.59 -18.52
CA LYS A 622 -9.75 9.68 -17.62
C LYS A 622 -10.27 9.47 -16.21
N ALA A 623 -11.55 9.14 -16.05
CA ALA A 623 -12.17 8.89 -14.76
C ALA A 623 -11.40 7.81 -13.99
N LEU A 624 -11.08 6.68 -14.61
CA LEU A 624 -10.41 5.55 -13.95
C LEU A 624 -9.08 5.92 -13.27
N VAL A 625 -8.31 6.84 -13.86
CA VAL A 625 -7.01 7.29 -13.34
C VAL A 625 -7.10 8.56 -12.48
N THR A 626 -8.32 9.04 -12.20
CA THR A 626 -8.60 10.28 -11.42
C THR A 626 -9.73 10.06 -10.41
N VAL A 627 -10.95 10.49 -10.71
CA VAL A 627 -12.13 10.44 -9.82
C VAL A 627 -12.75 9.03 -9.67
N TRP A 628 -12.27 8.08 -10.48
CA TRP A 628 -12.69 6.69 -10.66
C TRP A 628 -14.11 6.51 -11.21
N GLY A 629 -15.09 7.18 -10.63
CA GLY A 629 -16.48 7.13 -11.05
C GLY A 629 -17.21 8.43 -10.73
N ASP A 630 -18.52 8.33 -10.48
CA ASP A 630 -19.33 9.47 -10.11
C ASP A 630 -19.09 9.89 -8.65
N ARG A 631 -19.73 10.97 -8.19
CA ARG A 631 -19.45 11.55 -6.86
C ARG A 631 -19.58 10.56 -5.71
N ALA A 632 -20.62 9.73 -5.75
CA ALA A 632 -20.85 8.71 -4.72
C ALA A 632 -19.66 7.74 -4.60
N THR A 633 -18.99 7.45 -5.71
CA THR A 633 -17.81 6.59 -5.75
C THR A 633 -16.53 7.32 -5.40
N SER A 634 -16.37 8.52 -5.95
CA SER A 634 -15.17 9.33 -5.74
C SER A 634 -15.02 9.75 -4.28
N ASP A 635 -16.07 10.33 -3.70
CA ASP A 635 -16.03 10.95 -2.38
C ASP A 635 -16.41 9.94 -1.28
N ALA A 636 -17.68 9.53 -1.21
CA ALA A 636 -18.16 8.61 -0.17
C ALA A 636 -17.57 7.20 -0.31
N GLY A 637 -17.41 6.74 -1.55
CA GLY A 637 -16.73 5.50 -1.88
C GLY A 637 -15.20 5.56 -1.72
N ASN A 638 -14.59 6.73 -1.51
CA ASN A 638 -13.13 6.85 -1.35
C ASN A 638 -12.28 6.28 -2.53
N LEU A 639 -12.81 6.27 -3.75
CA LEU A 639 -12.04 5.80 -4.94
C LEU A 639 -11.34 6.91 -5.71
N HIS A 640 -11.50 8.19 -5.34
CA HIS A 640 -10.66 9.25 -5.89
C HIS A 640 -9.17 8.89 -5.74
N GLU A 641 -8.40 9.13 -6.80
CA GLU A 641 -6.98 8.84 -6.92
C GLU A 641 -6.57 7.38 -6.74
N TYR A 642 -7.50 6.41 -6.70
CA TYR A 642 -7.12 5.00 -6.55
C TYR A 642 -6.17 4.56 -7.68
N GLY A 643 -6.49 4.97 -8.90
CA GLY A 643 -5.72 4.69 -10.11
C GLY A 643 -4.71 5.77 -10.52
N ASN A 644 -4.29 6.64 -9.59
CA ASN A 644 -3.49 7.83 -9.89
C ASN A 644 -2.23 7.54 -10.74
N ARG A 645 -1.87 8.49 -11.61
CA ARG A 645 -0.67 8.40 -12.45
C ARG A 645 0.19 9.64 -12.38
N GLU A 646 1.50 9.48 -12.28
CA GLU A 646 2.43 10.57 -12.55
C GLU A 646 2.78 10.55 -14.03
N TRP A 647 1.85 11.06 -14.84
CA TRP A 647 1.97 11.11 -16.31
C TRP A 647 2.03 12.55 -16.81
N HIS A 648 2.83 12.75 -17.86
CA HIS A 648 2.88 13.99 -18.63
C HIS A 648 1.50 14.33 -19.20
N GLY A 649 1.06 15.56 -19.03
CA GLY A 649 -0.29 16.02 -19.32
C GLY A 649 -1.26 15.85 -18.15
N LEU A 650 -1.20 14.73 -17.42
CA LEU A 650 -2.05 14.55 -16.23
C LEU A 650 -1.53 15.38 -15.05
N LEU A 651 -0.21 15.43 -14.86
CA LEU A 651 0.41 16.29 -13.85
C LEU A 651 0.13 17.77 -14.14
N SER A 652 0.30 18.24 -15.37
CA SER A 652 0.07 19.65 -15.72
C SER A 652 -1.39 20.09 -15.66
N ASP A 653 -2.32 19.23 -16.10
CA ASP A 653 -3.71 19.66 -16.33
C ASP A 653 -4.67 19.26 -15.21
N PHE A 654 -4.32 18.27 -14.39
CA PHE A 654 -5.20 17.75 -13.35
C PHE A 654 -4.62 17.95 -11.94
N TYR A 655 -3.36 17.54 -11.72
CA TYR A 655 -2.75 17.61 -10.39
C TYR A 655 -2.25 19.03 -10.03
N LEU A 656 -1.49 19.66 -10.92
CA LEU A 656 -0.90 20.98 -10.68
C LEU A 656 -1.95 22.07 -10.42
N PRO A 657 -3.06 22.17 -11.18
CA PRO A 657 -4.07 23.21 -10.94
C PRO A 657 -4.78 23.06 -9.60
N ARG A 658 -4.97 21.83 -9.12
CA ARG A 658 -5.54 21.57 -7.79
C ARG A 658 -4.63 22.09 -6.69
N TRP A 659 -3.35 21.70 -6.72
CA TRP A 659 -2.38 22.16 -5.72
C TRP A 659 -2.18 23.68 -5.76
N GLN A 660 -2.13 24.29 -6.94
CA GLN A 660 -2.07 25.75 -7.06
C GLN A 660 -3.28 26.40 -6.37
N LYS A 661 -4.51 25.96 -6.70
CA LYS A 661 -5.73 26.49 -6.11
C LYS A 661 -5.74 26.42 -4.57
N TRP A 662 -5.29 25.29 -4.01
CA TRP A 662 -5.25 25.10 -2.57
C TRP A 662 -4.18 25.94 -1.88
N LEU A 663 -2.96 25.97 -2.44
CA LEU A 663 -1.87 26.76 -1.89
C LEU A 663 -2.19 28.26 -1.94
N ASP A 664 -2.83 28.74 -3.02
CA ASP A 664 -3.30 30.13 -3.12
C ASP A 664 -4.36 30.44 -2.03
N ALA A 665 -5.31 29.52 -1.81
CA ALA A 665 -6.32 29.68 -0.75
C ALA A 665 -5.69 29.71 0.66
N CYS A 666 -4.62 28.94 0.89
CA CYS A 666 -3.85 29.00 2.13
C CYS A 666 -3.07 30.32 2.26
N GLU A 667 -2.45 30.83 1.19
CA GLU A 667 -1.78 32.14 1.22
C GLU A 667 -2.77 33.27 1.53
N ASP A 668 -3.96 33.25 0.93
CA ASP A 668 -5.03 34.23 1.20
C ASP A 668 -5.53 34.15 2.65
N ALA A 669 -5.68 32.93 3.18
CA ALA A 669 -6.07 32.68 4.57
C ALA A 669 -5.03 33.26 5.56
N LEU A 670 -3.75 33.06 5.29
CA LEU A 670 -2.65 33.65 6.08
C LEU A 670 -2.63 35.18 6.01
N ALA A 671 -2.90 35.74 4.83
CA ALA A 671 -2.92 37.20 4.65
C ALA A 671 -4.10 37.88 5.37
N THR A 672 -5.20 37.15 5.55
CA THR A 672 -6.45 37.68 6.13
C THR A 672 -6.70 37.25 7.58
N GLY A 673 -5.92 36.30 8.11
CA GLY A 673 -6.15 35.73 9.43
C GLY A 673 -7.44 34.90 9.50
N THR A 674 -7.77 34.19 8.41
CA THR A 674 -8.98 33.36 8.30
C THR A 674 -8.64 31.90 8.03
N ALA A 675 -9.64 31.01 8.02
CA ALA A 675 -9.46 29.63 7.58
C ALA A 675 -9.46 29.54 6.03
N PRO A 676 -8.69 28.62 5.42
CA PRO A 676 -8.74 28.40 3.98
C PRO A 676 -10.15 28.02 3.52
N ALA A 677 -10.56 28.56 2.38
CA ALA A 677 -11.87 28.24 1.81
C ALA A 677 -11.98 26.75 1.48
N ALA A 678 -13.08 26.10 1.90
CA ALA A 678 -13.36 24.72 1.53
C ALA A 678 -13.49 24.58 0.01
N VAL A 679 -12.88 23.53 -0.55
CA VAL A 679 -12.95 23.24 -1.99
C VAL A 679 -13.76 21.97 -2.20
N ASP A 680 -14.82 22.07 -3.01
CA ASP A 680 -15.48 20.88 -3.55
C ASP A 680 -14.61 20.29 -4.67
N TRP A 681 -13.72 19.38 -4.28
CA TRP A 681 -12.74 18.78 -5.18
C TRP A 681 -13.39 18.03 -6.35
N PHE A 682 -14.45 17.25 -6.13
CA PHE A 682 -15.11 16.53 -7.22
C PHE A 682 -15.73 17.50 -8.23
N ALA A 683 -16.36 18.60 -7.80
CA ALA A 683 -16.90 19.60 -8.72
C ALA A 683 -15.82 20.29 -9.56
N PHE A 684 -14.58 20.36 -9.04
CA PHE A 684 -13.43 20.88 -9.78
C PHE A 684 -12.85 19.82 -10.75
N GLU A 685 -12.79 18.56 -10.34
CA GLU A 685 -12.10 17.46 -11.02
C GLU A 685 -12.91 16.84 -12.14
N GLU A 686 -14.20 16.58 -11.90
CA GLU A 686 -15.05 15.81 -12.78
C GLU A 686 -15.18 16.43 -14.20
N PRO A 687 -15.30 17.77 -14.36
CA PRO A 687 -15.35 18.39 -15.69
C PRO A 687 -14.13 18.06 -16.57
N TRP A 688 -12.94 17.90 -15.98
CA TRP A 688 -11.72 17.55 -16.71
C TRP A 688 -11.84 16.18 -17.41
N THR A 689 -12.59 15.24 -16.83
CA THR A 689 -12.81 13.92 -17.44
C THR A 689 -13.60 14.02 -18.74
N ARG A 690 -14.43 15.06 -18.92
CA ARG A 690 -15.25 15.29 -20.12
C ARG A 690 -14.59 16.22 -21.14
N GLU A 691 -13.56 16.96 -20.73
CA GLU A 691 -12.85 17.86 -21.63
C GLU A 691 -12.18 17.08 -22.76
N ARG A 692 -12.33 17.53 -24.01
CA ARG A 692 -11.58 16.98 -25.13
C ARG A 692 -10.29 17.79 -25.32
N LYS A 693 -9.14 17.14 -25.12
CA LYS A 693 -7.80 17.72 -25.34
C LYS A 693 -6.86 16.70 -25.98
N ASP A 694 -5.96 17.17 -26.84
CA ASP A 694 -4.88 16.32 -27.38
C ASP A 694 -3.64 16.44 -26.53
N TYR A 695 -3.03 15.29 -26.26
CA TYR A 695 -1.80 15.17 -25.49
C TYR A 695 -0.72 14.55 -26.38
N PRO A 696 0.58 14.81 -26.10
CA PRO A 696 1.66 14.22 -26.86
C PRO A 696 1.61 12.68 -26.88
N LEU A 697 1.68 12.09 -28.08
CA LEU A 697 1.77 10.64 -28.27
C LEU A 697 3.22 10.13 -28.27
N ARG A 698 4.18 11.05 -28.23
CA ARG A 698 5.62 10.76 -28.25
C ARG A 698 6.33 11.65 -27.23
N PRO A 699 7.49 11.22 -26.71
CA PRO A 699 8.27 12.02 -25.77
C PRO A 699 8.58 13.42 -26.31
N VAL A 700 8.53 14.41 -25.43
CA VAL A 700 8.74 15.83 -25.74
C VAL A 700 10.09 16.36 -25.26
N GLY A 701 10.91 15.51 -24.62
CA GLY A 701 12.23 15.89 -24.10
C GLY A 701 13.22 14.73 -24.01
N ASP A 702 14.43 15.05 -23.59
CA ASP A 702 15.52 14.08 -23.41
C ASP A 702 15.63 13.63 -21.95
N ALA A 703 15.51 12.32 -21.72
CA ALA A 703 15.48 11.74 -20.38
C ALA A 703 16.74 12.06 -19.56
N TYR A 704 17.93 12.00 -20.17
CA TYR A 704 19.18 12.24 -19.45
C TYR A 704 19.34 13.70 -19.05
N ARG A 705 19.15 14.63 -19.98
CA ARG A 705 19.24 16.08 -19.71
C ARG A 705 18.22 16.51 -18.67
N THR A 706 16.99 16.01 -18.75
CA THR A 706 15.97 16.34 -17.75
C THR A 706 16.28 15.71 -16.39
N ALA A 707 16.77 14.46 -16.33
CA ALA A 707 17.19 13.84 -15.07
C ALA A 707 18.39 14.56 -14.42
N VAL A 708 19.31 15.14 -15.21
CA VAL A 708 20.36 16.02 -14.68
C VAL A 708 19.75 17.28 -14.04
N ARG A 709 18.75 17.90 -14.69
CA ARG A 709 18.00 19.04 -14.10
C ARG A 709 17.32 18.63 -12.79
N VAL A 710 16.70 17.45 -12.74
CA VAL A 710 16.12 16.87 -11.52
C VAL A 710 17.16 16.76 -10.42
N ARG A 711 18.28 16.08 -10.70
CA ARG A 711 19.38 15.91 -9.75
C ARG A 711 19.91 17.24 -9.25
N ASP A 712 20.13 18.21 -10.14
CA ASP A 712 20.65 19.53 -9.78
C ASP A 712 19.65 20.33 -8.93
N ALA A 713 18.37 20.31 -9.28
CA ALA A 713 17.31 20.95 -8.51
C ALA A 713 17.22 20.33 -7.11
N LEU A 714 17.16 19.00 -7.00
CA LEU A 714 17.08 18.29 -5.73
C LEU A 714 18.36 18.45 -4.88
N ALA A 715 19.55 18.40 -5.48
CA ALA A 715 20.81 18.59 -4.77
C ALA A 715 20.95 20.01 -4.17
N ARG A 716 20.28 21.00 -4.75
CA ARG A 716 20.29 22.39 -4.29
C ARG A 716 19.07 22.78 -3.48
N ALA A 717 18.04 21.93 -3.44
CA ALA A 717 16.77 22.29 -2.85
C ALA A 717 16.91 22.55 -1.33
N PRO A 718 16.34 23.66 -0.82
CA PRO A 718 16.32 23.95 0.62
C PRO A 718 15.39 22.99 1.37
N TYR A 719 15.30 23.16 2.70
CA TYR A 719 14.34 22.47 3.56
C TYR A 719 14.48 20.95 3.63
N GLN A 720 15.66 20.42 3.27
CA GLN A 720 16.01 18.99 3.32
C GLN A 720 16.66 18.56 4.64
N GLY A 721 16.10 19.03 5.76
CA GLY A 721 16.50 18.66 7.10
C GLY A 721 15.30 18.18 7.90
N GLU A 722 15.48 17.08 8.62
CA GLU A 722 14.54 16.54 9.60
C GLU A 722 15.18 16.69 10.98
N LEU A 723 14.46 17.32 11.90
CA LEU A 723 14.97 17.67 13.23
C LEU A 723 14.23 16.85 14.29
N GLU A 724 14.98 16.07 15.04
CA GLU A 724 14.50 15.36 16.23
C GLU A 724 15.10 16.03 17.47
N VAL A 725 14.27 16.35 18.45
CA VAL A 725 14.70 16.97 19.71
C VAL A 725 14.19 16.14 20.87
N SER A 726 15.08 15.79 21.79
CA SER A 726 14.77 15.05 23.00
C SER A 726 15.42 15.70 24.22
N ALA A 727 14.86 15.45 25.40
CA ALA A 727 15.43 15.89 26.65
C ALA A 727 15.42 14.78 27.70
N ASP A 728 16.50 14.68 28.47
CA ASP A 728 16.65 13.67 29.51
C ASP A 728 17.30 14.24 30.79
N PRO A 729 16.61 14.25 31.93
CA PRO A 729 15.17 14.00 32.06
C PRO A 729 14.33 15.19 31.53
N VAL A 730 13.05 14.97 31.19
CA VAL A 730 12.12 16.05 30.78
C VAL A 730 11.71 16.93 31.99
N ALA A 731 11.75 16.36 33.21
CA ALA A 731 11.55 17.09 34.46
C ALA A 731 12.68 16.84 35.46
N PHE A 732 13.10 17.86 36.19
CA PHE A 732 14.17 17.78 37.18
C PHE A 732 13.87 18.63 38.43
N PRO A 733 14.44 18.29 39.60
CA PRO A 733 14.20 19.07 40.82
C PRO A 733 14.88 20.45 40.80
N PRO A 734 14.53 21.36 41.72
CA PRO A 734 15.29 22.59 41.91
C PRO A 734 16.79 22.35 42.10
N GLY A 735 17.61 23.16 41.40
CA GLY A 735 19.06 22.95 41.30
C GLY A 735 19.49 21.77 40.41
N GLY A 736 18.53 21.06 39.81
CA GLY A 736 18.75 19.98 38.85
C GLY A 736 19.13 20.47 37.46
N HIS A 737 19.25 19.53 36.52
CA HIS A 737 19.57 19.80 35.13
C HIS A 737 19.00 18.73 34.20
N ALA A 738 18.85 19.10 32.93
CA ALA A 738 18.51 18.20 31.84
C ALA A 738 19.52 18.31 30.71
N ARG A 739 19.68 17.22 29.96
CA ARG A 739 20.37 17.24 28.68
C ARG A 739 19.34 17.37 27.56
N VAL A 740 19.39 18.48 26.82
CA VAL A 740 18.62 18.64 25.56
C VAL A 740 19.50 18.17 24.41
N THR A 741 19.01 17.23 23.60
CA THR A 741 19.71 16.69 22.43
C THR A 741 18.93 17.03 21.17
N ALA A 742 19.59 17.66 20.19
CA ALA A 742 19.05 17.89 18.87
C ALA A 742 19.80 17.04 17.85
N VAL A 743 19.07 16.26 17.06
CA VAL A 743 19.60 15.48 15.93
C VAL A 743 19.02 16.05 14.65
N LEU A 744 19.89 16.62 13.80
CA LEU A 744 19.53 17.01 12.45
C LEU A 744 19.92 15.89 11.49
N ARG A 745 18.93 15.31 10.81
CA ARG A 745 19.11 14.38 9.70
C ARG A 745 19.02 15.14 8.38
N ASN A 746 20.05 15.00 7.54
CA ASN A 746 20.04 15.51 6.17
C ASN A 746 19.32 14.49 5.28
N VAL A 747 18.07 14.79 4.91
CA VAL A 747 17.27 13.92 4.04
C VAL A 747 17.56 14.11 2.56
N ASN A 748 18.55 14.94 2.21
CA ASN A 748 19.10 15.02 0.86
C ASN A 748 20.19 13.95 0.68
N GLY A 749 19.96 12.97 -0.19
CA GLY A 749 20.95 11.94 -0.54
C GLY A 749 21.92 12.34 -1.65
N LEU A 750 21.71 13.48 -2.31
CA LEU A 750 22.52 13.96 -3.42
C LEU A 750 23.61 14.95 -2.99
N ARG A 751 23.42 15.64 -1.86
CA ARG A 751 24.36 16.65 -1.36
C ARG A 751 24.36 16.75 0.16
N GLY A 752 25.57 16.84 0.72
CA GLY A 752 25.75 17.21 2.13
C GLY A 752 25.45 18.69 2.39
N THR A 753 25.20 19.03 3.65
CA THR A 753 25.00 20.42 4.05
C THR A 753 26.32 21.19 4.14
N GLY A 754 26.21 22.53 4.14
CA GLY A 754 27.25 23.41 4.67
C GLY A 754 27.20 23.46 6.21
N ARG A 755 27.74 24.52 6.81
CA ARG A 755 27.65 24.74 8.27
C ARG A 755 26.19 24.69 8.74
N VAL A 756 25.96 24.01 9.86
CA VAL A 756 24.68 23.93 10.54
C VAL A 756 24.82 24.64 11.89
N ASP A 757 23.96 25.63 12.13
CA ASP A 757 23.97 26.42 13.36
C ASP A 757 22.74 26.09 14.18
N PHE A 758 22.92 25.88 15.48
CA PHE A 758 21.84 25.62 16.42
C PHE A 758 21.79 26.75 17.45
N ALA A 759 20.60 27.29 17.67
CA ALA A 759 20.36 28.32 18.66
C ALA A 759 19.21 27.87 19.57
N LEU A 760 19.57 27.46 20.79
CA LEU A 760 18.63 27.13 21.86
C LEU A 760 18.39 28.39 22.70
N THR A 761 17.13 28.81 22.83
CA THR A 761 16.73 30.00 23.59
C THR A 761 15.58 29.67 24.55
N GLY A 762 15.43 30.44 25.63
CA GLY A 762 14.37 30.24 26.64
C GLY A 762 14.83 29.44 27.87
N LEU A 763 16.03 28.87 27.84
CA LEU A 763 16.65 28.14 28.96
C LEU A 763 18.00 28.75 29.34
N ASP A 764 18.36 28.66 30.62
CA ASP A 764 19.76 28.71 31.03
C ASP A 764 20.44 27.40 30.62
N ALA A 765 21.02 27.39 29.42
CA ALA A 765 21.61 26.19 28.84
C ALA A 765 22.97 26.47 28.19
N ALA A 766 23.95 25.64 28.50
CA ALA A 766 25.28 25.70 27.90
C ALA A 766 25.46 24.53 26.91
N PRO A 767 26.00 24.76 25.71
CA PRO A 767 26.28 23.67 24.77
C PRO A 767 27.36 22.74 25.33
N GLU A 768 27.12 21.43 25.24
CA GLU A 768 28.11 20.40 25.55
C GLU A 768 29.02 20.22 24.31
N GLY A 769 29.99 21.12 24.14
CA GLY A 769 30.90 21.15 23.00
C GLY A 769 30.56 22.24 21.99
N ALA A 770 30.75 21.97 20.70
CA ALA A 770 30.45 22.94 19.64
C ALA A 770 28.94 23.07 19.42
N GLY A 771 28.39 24.27 19.59
CA GLY A 771 26.97 24.59 19.29
C GLY A 771 26.63 24.64 17.78
N SER A 772 27.50 24.13 16.91
CA SER A 772 27.32 24.10 15.47
C SER A 772 28.05 22.89 14.87
N LEU A 773 27.62 22.45 13.70
CA LEU A 773 28.28 21.39 12.94
C LEU A 773 28.94 21.99 11.69
N PRO A 774 30.16 21.54 11.30
CA PRO A 774 30.82 22.00 10.07
C PRO A 774 30.02 21.61 8.81
N GLY A 775 29.25 20.52 8.91
CA GLY A 775 28.25 20.07 7.94
C GLY A 775 27.81 18.64 8.22
N VAL A 776 26.70 18.25 7.62
CA VAL A 776 26.11 16.91 7.70
C VAL A 776 26.23 16.24 6.34
N PRO A 777 26.78 15.01 6.23
CA PRO A 777 26.88 14.29 4.96
C PRO A 777 25.52 14.09 4.27
N ALA A 778 25.54 13.79 2.98
CA ALA A 778 24.33 13.36 2.26
C ALA A 778 23.76 12.10 2.93
N ALA A 779 22.45 12.05 3.16
CA ALA A 779 21.77 11.00 3.93
C ALA A 779 22.35 10.75 5.35
N GLY A 780 23.11 11.70 5.90
CA GLY A 780 23.74 11.61 7.21
C GLY A 780 22.94 12.31 8.30
N SER A 781 23.40 12.19 9.54
CA SER A 781 22.89 12.95 10.68
C SER A 781 24.02 13.61 11.46
N GLY A 782 23.66 14.60 12.26
CA GLY A 782 24.56 15.23 13.22
C GLY A 782 23.83 15.64 14.48
N THR A 783 24.55 15.66 15.60
CA THR A 783 23.96 15.84 16.93
C THR A 783 24.62 17.01 17.66
N VAL A 784 23.82 17.85 18.29
CA VAL A 784 24.26 18.89 19.24
C VAL A 784 23.51 18.71 20.55
N ARG A 785 24.20 18.98 21.66
CA ARG A 785 23.66 18.80 23.01
C ARG A 785 23.85 20.05 23.84
N TRP A 786 22.92 20.28 24.76
CA TRP A 786 23.01 21.33 25.77
C TRP A 786 22.72 20.75 27.14
N ARG A 787 23.39 21.29 28.15
CA ARG A 787 23.04 21.10 29.55
C ARG A 787 22.19 22.30 29.99
N ALA A 788 20.90 22.08 30.18
CA ALA A 788 19.96 23.08 30.68
C ALA A 788 19.86 22.96 32.21
N ASN A 789 19.99 24.07 32.93
CA ASN A 789 19.92 24.12 34.39
C ASN A 789 18.56 24.62 34.87
N ALA A 790 18.20 24.24 36.11
CA ALA A 790 17.12 24.87 36.83
C ALA A 790 17.37 26.39 37.03
N PRO A 791 16.36 27.25 36.85
CA PRO A 791 16.42 28.63 37.30
C PRO A 791 16.69 28.63 38.81
N GLY A 792 17.80 29.23 39.25
CA GLY A 792 18.19 29.27 40.67
C GLY A 792 17.25 30.04 41.61
N THR A 793 16.02 30.31 41.19
CA THR A 793 14.95 30.94 41.97
C THR A 793 14.10 29.86 42.65
N PRO A 794 13.58 30.11 43.87
CA PRO A 794 12.68 29.17 44.54
C PRO A 794 11.44 28.82 43.71
N LEU A 795 10.91 27.63 43.94
CA LEU A 795 9.71 27.13 43.28
C LEU A 795 8.47 27.63 44.02
N GLU A 796 7.50 28.24 43.31
CA GLU A 796 6.24 28.75 43.90
C GLU A 796 5.04 27.83 43.66
N GLU A 797 5.12 26.98 42.63
CA GLU A 797 4.11 26.00 42.23
C GLU A 797 4.74 24.62 42.05
N PRO A 798 4.01 23.50 42.24
CA PRO A 798 4.62 22.16 42.19
C PRO A 798 5.36 21.83 40.88
N LEU A 799 4.94 22.43 39.76
CA LEU A 799 5.62 22.38 38.47
C LEU A 799 5.82 23.80 37.92
N ARG A 800 7.04 24.09 37.49
CA ARG A 800 7.38 25.30 36.72
C ARG A 800 7.75 24.90 35.29
N PRO A 801 6.91 25.22 34.28
CA PRO A 801 7.27 24.98 32.88
C PRO A 801 8.41 25.91 32.47
N LEU A 802 9.36 25.35 31.73
CA LEU A 802 10.54 26.01 31.19
C LEU A 802 10.50 25.88 29.65
N PRO A 803 9.71 26.73 28.96
CA PRO A 803 9.57 26.67 27.52
C PRO A 803 10.89 27.06 26.83
N TYR A 804 11.17 26.42 25.70
CA TYR A 804 12.36 26.69 24.91
C TYR A 804 12.08 26.59 23.42
N SER A 805 12.82 27.40 22.65
CA SER A 805 12.82 27.38 21.20
C SER A 805 14.20 26.95 20.70
N LEU A 806 14.23 26.00 19.78
CA LEU A 806 15.43 25.59 19.05
C LEU A 806 15.32 26.01 17.60
N ALA A 807 16.13 26.98 17.19
CA ALA A 807 16.30 27.34 15.78
C ALA A 807 17.51 26.61 15.19
N VAL A 808 17.32 25.94 14.05
CA VAL A 808 18.38 25.24 13.32
C VAL A 808 18.50 25.81 11.92
N THR A 809 19.61 26.47 11.63
CA THR A 809 19.88 27.06 10.32
C THR A 809 20.79 26.14 9.52
N TYR A 810 20.36 25.67 8.35
CA TYR A 810 21.08 24.72 7.52
C TYR A 810 20.74 24.89 6.04
N GLY A 811 21.51 24.26 5.16
CA GLY A 811 21.22 24.22 3.73
C GLY A 811 22.25 23.37 2.99
N PRO A 812 21.98 22.96 1.75
CA PRO A 812 22.95 22.27 0.92
C PRO A 812 24.24 23.10 0.80
N ARG A 813 25.40 22.43 0.73
CA ARG A 813 26.70 23.11 0.73
C ARG A 813 26.81 24.15 -0.41
N GLY A 814 27.03 25.40 -0.06
CA GLY A 814 27.17 26.52 -1.00
C GLY A 814 25.86 27.11 -1.49
N GLU A 815 24.71 26.66 -0.98
CA GLU A 815 23.38 27.20 -1.30
C GLU A 815 22.85 28.07 -0.14
N ARG A 816 21.74 28.77 -0.40
CA ARG A 816 21.04 29.55 0.64
C ARG A 816 20.60 28.65 1.78
N ARG A 817 20.89 29.06 3.02
CA ARG A 817 20.45 28.37 4.23
C ARG A 817 19.03 28.79 4.60
N VAL A 818 18.30 27.88 5.25
CA VAL A 818 16.96 28.07 5.81
C VAL A 818 16.99 27.75 7.30
N THR A 819 16.00 28.25 8.04
CA THR A 819 15.89 28.02 9.47
C THR A 819 14.62 27.22 9.76
N SER A 820 14.79 26.05 10.39
CA SER A 820 13.69 25.30 11.00
C SER A 820 13.62 25.63 12.48
N ARG A 821 12.41 25.67 13.05
CA ARG A 821 12.18 25.94 14.47
C ARG A 821 11.45 24.78 15.12
N PHE A 822 11.84 24.46 16.34
CA PHE A 822 11.18 23.51 17.22
C PHE A 822 10.88 24.20 18.54
N GLU A 823 9.67 23.99 19.07
CA GLU A 823 9.26 24.49 20.38
C GLU A 823 9.09 23.29 21.31
N GLY A 824 9.60 23.41 22.53
CA GLY A 824 9.48 22.38 23.56
C GLY A 824 9.42 22.98 24.95
N THR A 825 9.13 22.14 25.94
CA THR A 825 9.04 22.56 27.34
C THR A 825 9.76 21.54 28.22
N LEU A 826 10.71 22.01 29.03
CA LEU A 826 11.23 21.26 30.18
C LEU A 826 10.42 21.64 31.42
N PHE A 827 10.54 20.86 32.48
CA PHE A 827 9.86 21.17 33.73
C PHE A 827 10.83 21.13 34.90
N GLU A 828 10.73 22.13 35.75
CA GLU A 828 11.26 22.01 37.09
C GLU A 828 10.15 21.56 38.03
N ALA A 829 10.39 20.45 38.72
CA ALA A 829 9.38 19.76 39.49
C ALA A 829 9.80 19.66 40.95
N GLY A 830 8.92 20.11 41.85
CA GLY A 830 9.12 19.87 43.28
C GLY A 830 9.16 18.36 43.57
N PRO A 831 10.13 17.87 44.36
CA PRO A 831 10.29 16.44 44.58
C PRO A 831 9.06 15.87 45.32
N LEU A 832 8.63 14.66 44.92
CA LEU A 832 7.58 13.97 45.64
C LEU A 832 8.09 13.49 47.01
N GLU A 833 7.24 13.63 48.03
CA GLU A 833 7.50 13.11 49.36
C GLU A 833 7.66 11.59 49.36
N GLN A 834 8.35 11.07 50.38
CA GLN A 834 8.56 9.63 50.54
C GLN A 834 7.22 8.86 50.56
N GLY A 835 7.15 7.78 49.79
CA GLY A 835 5.97 6.91 49.69
C GLY A 835 5.07 7.18 48.48
N TRP A 836 5.28 8.28 47.75
CA TRP A 836 4.67 8.49 46.44
C TRP A 836 5.45 7.76 45.34
N ARG A 837 4.73 7.15 44.42
CA ARG A 837 5.23 6.56 43.18
C ARG A 837 4.59 7.26 41.98
N THR A 838 5.24 7.14 40.83
CA THR A 838 4.71 7.68 39.57
C THR A 838 4.54 6.59 38.54
N TYR A 839 3.56 6.76 37.67
CA TYR A 839 3.41 6.00 36.44
C TYR A 839 2.93 6.94 35.34
N THR A 840 3.50 6.77 34.16
CA THR A 840 3.07 7.50 32.97
C THR A 840 3.27 6.65 31.72
N ASN A 841 2.25 6.63 30.88
CA ASN A 841 2.32 6.21 29.48
C ASN A 841 1.79 7.31 28.53
N ASN A 842 1.61 8.52 29.05
CA ASN A 842 1.18 9.73 28.33
C ASN A 842 2.21 10.87 28.40
N GLY A 843 3.45 10.55 28.79
CA GLY A 843 4.56 11.50 28.93
C GLY A 843 4.33 12.55 30.02
N ALA A 844 3.60 12.22 31.08
CA ALA A 844 3.30 13.13 32.18
C ALA A 844 4.53 13.41 33.05
N VAL A 845 4.65 14.66 33.47
CA VAL A 845 5.61 15.14 34.47
C VAL A 845 4.84 15.54 35.73
N LEU A 846 5.43 15.27 36.90
CA LEU A 846 4.76 15.38 38.18
C LEU A 846 5.65 16.13 39.16
N GLY A 847 5.04 17.02 39.96
CA GLY A 847 5.72 17.72 41.03
C GLY A 847 4.84 17.92 42.26
N GLN A 848 5.48 18.10 43.42
CA GLN A 848 4.83 18.37 44.70
C GLN A 848 5.50 19.56 45.40
N LEU A 849 4.68 20.44 45.98
CA LEU A 849 5.14 21.56 46.79
C LEU A 849 4.10 21.91 47.87
N ASP A 850 4.50 21.91 49.14
CA ASP A 850 3.64 22.27 50.29
C ASP A 850 2.29 21.53 50.31
N GLY A 851 2.30 20.23 50.02
CA GLY A 851 1.09 19.39 49.98
C GLY A 851 0.17 19.62 48.76
N ARG A 852 0.60 20.47 47.81
CA ARG A 852 -0.02 20.63 46.49
C ARG A 852 0.72 19.78 45.46
N PHE A 853 0.00 19.32 44.44
CA PHE A 853 0.54 18.54 43.34
C PHE A 853 0.21 19.20 42.02
N ALA A 854 1.07 19.01 41.02
CA ALA A 854 0.74 19.30 39.65
C ALA A 854 1.16 18.13 38.75
N ILE A 855 0.33 17.82 37.76
CA ILE A 855 0.63 16.88 36.70
C ILE A 855 0.43 17.59 35.36
N ASP A 856 1.47 17.65 34.53
CA ASP A 856 1.36 18.04 33.13
C ASP A 856 1.56 16.82 32.24
N GLY A 857 0.61 16.50 31.36
CA GLY A 857 0.68 15.31 30.52
C GLY A 857 -0.21 15.40 29.29
N GLY A 858 0.01 14.49 28.34
CA GLY A 858 -0.84 14.31 27.17
C GLY A 858 -1.83 13.17 27.35
N GLY A 859 -2.10 12.45 26.27
CA GLY A 859 -2.87 11.21 26.26
C GLY A 859 -4.04 11.27 25.28
N ALA A 860 -4.07 10.33 24.35
CA ALA A 860 -5.08 10.24 23.30
C ALA A 860 -6.47 9.95 23.89
N ASP A 861 -6.57 8.99 24.81
CA ASP A 861 -7.83 8.64 25.48
C ASP A 861 -7.60 7.81 26.77
N LEU A 862 -8.66 7.69 27.57
CA LEU A 862 -8.75 6.81 28.74
C LEU A 862 -10.13 6.11 28.73
N TRP A 863 -10.30 5.23 27.74
CA TRP A 863 -11.54 4.53 27.43
C TRP A 863 -11.29 3.28 26.56
N LYS A 864 -11.91 2.15 26.94
CA LYS A 864 -11.82 0.85 26.25
C LYS A 864 -10.35 0.47 25.97
N GLY A 865 -10.03 0.11 24.73
CA GLY A 865 -8.69 -0.32 24.31
C GLY A 865 -7.57 0.72 24.46
N THR A 866 -7.88 1.97 24.84
CA THR A 866 -6.87 3.03 25.08
C THR A 866 -6.89 3.43 26.56
N ALA A 867 -5.74 3.29 27.23
CA ALA A 867 -5.60 3.63 28.65
C ALA A 867 -4.36 4.49 28.90
N GLU A 868 -4.39 5.75 28.46
CA GLU A 868 -3.27 6.68 28.58
C GLU A 868 -3.51 7.69 29.71
N PHE A 869 -2.64 7.67 30.72
CA PHE A 869 -2.73 8.58 31.88
C PHE A 869 -1.38 8.75 32.58
N GLY A 870 -1.29 9.83 33.35
CA GLY A 870 -0.19 10.08 34.28
C GLY A 870 -0.72 10.13 35.70
N THR A 871 -0.02 9.52 36.66
CA THR A 871 -0.47 9.49 38.06
C THR A 871 0.68 9.57 39.05
N ALA A 872 0.45 10.31 40.14
CA ALA A 872 1.17 10.15 41.40
C ALA A 872 0.28 9.35 42.35
N TYR A 873 0.78 8.20 42.81
CA TYR A 873 -0.02 7.25 43.57
C TYR A 873 0.72 6.71 44.79
N ARG A 874 -0.04 6.15 45.73
CA ARG A 874 0.49 5.35 46.83
C ARG A 874 0.03 3.91 46.67
N GLU A 875 0.93 2.98 46.94
CA GLU A 875 0.64 1.56 46.82
C GLU A 875 -0.27 1.07 47.94
N GLY A 876 -1.26 0.27 47.58
CA GLY A 876 -2.12 -0.45 48.52
C GLY A 876 -2.84 0.39 49.57
N VAL A 877 -3.15 1.65 49.26
CA VAL A 877 -3.82 2.56 50.22
C VAL A 877 -5.34 2.45 50.21
N LEU A 878 -5.96 1.95 49.13
CA LEU A 878 -7.41 1.83 49.02
C LEU A 878 -7.87 0.41 49.43
N ARG A 879 -8.15 0.26 50.71
CA ARG A 879 -8.70 -0.96 51.34
C ARG A 879 -10.16 -0.76 51.74
N ASP A 880 -10.80 -1.83 52.18
CA ASP A 880 -12.19 -1.77 52.64
C ASP A 880 -12.38 -0.71 53.74
N GLY A 881 -13.42 0.11 53.61
CA GLY A 881 -13.74 1.21 54.51
C GLY A 881 -12.91 2.48 54.32
N VAL A 882 -11.90 2.50 53.46
CA VAL A 882 -11.07 3.70 53.21
C VAL A 882 -11.70 4.58 52.13
N ALA A 883 -11.65 5.89 52.37
CA ALA A 883 -11.97 6.90 51.40
C ALA A 883 -10.72 7.72 51.01
N VAL A 884 -10.48 7.84 49.71
CA VAL A 884 -9.50 8.77 49.14
C VAL A 884 -10.23 10.07 48.85
N THR A 885 -9.71 11.19 49.35
CA THR A 885 -10.21 12.54 49.05
C THR A 885 -9.12 13.37 48.40
N VAL A 886 -9.44 14.09 47.32
CA VAL A 886 -8.53 15.03 46.66
C VAL A 886 -9.30 16.23 46.12
N ARG A 887 -8.70 17.42 46.17
CA ARG A 887 -9.21 18.60 45.48
C ARG A 887 -8.51 18.72 44.14
N VAL A 888 -9.29 18.80 43.07
CA VAL A 888 -8.79 19.26 41.77
C VAL A 888 -8.93 20.78 41.80
N ASP A 889 -7.82 21.50 41.86
CA ASP A 889 -7.81 22.95 41.99
C ASP A 889 -8.03 23.64 40.64
N ALA A 890 -7.32 23.17 39.61
CA ALA A 890 -7.50 23.61 38.24
C ALA A 890 -7.18 22.49 37.25
N GLN A 891 -7.79 22.53 36.07
CA GLN A 891 -7.57 21.58 34.98
C GLN A 891 -7.55 22.34 33.65
N ALA A 892 -6.50 22.16 32.85
CA ALA A 892 -6.46 22.66 31.48
C ALA A 892 -7.52 21.96 30.59
N PRO A 893 -8.29 22.70 29.77
CA PRO A 893 -9.36 22.13 28.94
C PRO A 893 -8.82 21.56 27.62
N THR A 894 -7.98 20.52 27.68
CA THR A 894 -7.37 19.87 26.50
C THR A 894 -8.35 19.13 25.60
N GLY A 895 -9.54 18.83 26.11
CA GLY A 895 -10.64 18.22 25.38
C GLY A 895 -11.90 18.16 26.25
N ALA A 896 -13.07 18.00 25.65
CA ALA A 896 -14.34 17.94 26.38
C ALA A 896 -14.38 16.81 27.44
N TRP A 897 -13.62 15.75 27.19
CA TRP A 897 -13.50 14.56 28.04
C TRP A 897 -12.19 14.47 28.82
N ALA A 898 -11.38 15.54 28.83
CA ALA A 898 -10.14 15.54 29.60
C ALA A 898 -10.45 15.19 31.05
N ARG A 899 -9.64 14.32 31.66
CA ARG A 899 -9.96 13.75 32.97
C ARG A 899 -8.93 14.14 33.99
N ALA A 900 -9.39 14.57 35.15
CA ALA A 900 -8.52 14.68 36.31
C ALA A 900 -9.26 14.38 37.62
N GLY A 901 -8.59 13.67 38.52
CA GLY A 901 -9.19 13.32 39.82
C GLY A 901 -8.49 12.14 40.48
N ILE A 902 -9.27 11.19 40.99
CA ILE A 902 -8.79 10.00 41.69
C ILE A 902 -8.81 8.81 40.73
N ILE A 903 -7.73 8.03 40.69
CA ILE A 903 -7.64 6.76 39.97
C ILE A 903 -7.28 5.65 40.96
N ALA A 904 -7.84 4.47 40.77
CA ALA A 904 -7.47 3.28 41.52
C ALA A 904 -7.47 2.04 40.64
N ARG A 905 -6.52 1.14 40.93
CA ARG A 905 -6.32 -0.15 40.26
C ARG A 905 -5.55 -1.07 41.20
N ASP A 906 -5.70 -2.38 41.04
CA ASP A 906 -4.93 -3.35 41.84
C ASP A 906 -3.41 -3.12 41.77
N ALA A 907 -2.92 -2.69 40.61
CA ALA A 907 -1.54 -2.23 40.42
C ALA A 907 -1.51 -1.13 39.34
N LEU A 908 -1.36 0.14 39.73
CA LEU A 908 -1.49 1.27 38.79
C LEU A 908 -0.39 1.27 37.71
N ALA A 909 0.81 0.82 38.04
CA ALA A 909 1.93 0.75 37.11
C ALA A 909 1.90 -0.47 36.16
N ARG A 910 0.93 -1.39 36.30
CA ARG A 910 0.81 -2.58 35.46
C ARG A 910 -0.34 -2.42 34.45
N PRO A 911 -0.07 -2.34 33.14
CA PRO A 911 -1.10 -2.36 32.11
C PRO A 911 -2.00 -3.60 32.25
N GLY A 912 -3.32 -3.42 32.10
CA GLY A 912 -4.31 -4.50 32.20
C GLY A 912 -4.55 -5.08 33.60
N ALA A 913 -4.01 -4.49 34.68
CA ALA A 913 -4.39 -4.95 36.02
C ALA A 913 -5.85 -4.60 36.33
N GLY A 914 -6.56 -5.55 36.96
CA GLY A 914 -8.00 -5.47 37.23
C GLY A 914 -8.39 -4.45 38.31
N GLY A 915 -9.71 -4.35 38.54
CA GLY A 915 -10.28 -3.45 39.53
C GLY A 915 -10.20 -1.98 39.14
N PHE A 916 -10.23 -1.67 37.84
CA PHE A 916 -9.92 -0.33 37.37
C PHE A 916 -11.10 0.64 37.54
N VAL A 917 -10.89 1.75 38.25
CA VAL A 917 -11.90 2.77 38.51
C VAL A 917 -11.28 4.16 38.57
N ASN A 918 -12.00 5.17 38.09
CA ASN A 918 -11.64 6.56 38.31
C ASN A 918 -12.85 7.42 38.66
N LEU A 919 -12.60 8.46 39.46
CA LEU A 919 -13.52 9.54 39.72
C LEU A 919 -12.87 10.83 39.26
N ALA A 920 -13.38 11.43 38.19
CA ALA A 920 -12.76 12.56 37.52
C ALA A 920 -13.73 13.71 37.31
N VAL A 921 -13.23 14.93 37.42
CA VAL A 921 -13.87 16.11 36.80
C VAL A 921 -13.42 16.23 35.36
N THR A 922 -14.30 16.79 34.52
CA THR A 922 -14.05 17.03 33.10
C THR A 922 -14.41 18.47 32.74
N PRO A 923 -13.78 19.07 31.71
CA PRO A 923 -14.07 20.45 31.31
C PRO A 923 -15.52 20.68 30.86
N SER A 924 -16.17 19.68 30.25
CA SER A 924 -17.50 19.86 29.64
C SER A 924 -18.53 18.79 30.01
N ASN A 925 -18.15 17.71 30.70
CA ASN A 925 -19.03 16.58 30.98
C ASN A 925 -19.33 16.36 32.47
N GLY A 926 -18.87 17.27 33.34
CA GLY A 926 -19.13 17.21 34.77
C GLY A 926 -18.17 16.28 35.54
N VAL A 927 -18.64 15.77 36.68
CA VAL A 927 -17.93 14.74 37.47
C VAL A 927 -18.41 13.36 37.04
N VAL A 928 -17.45 12.50 36.71
CA VAL A 928 -17.64 11.18 36.10
C VAL A 928 -16.98 10.11 36.95
N LEU A 929 -17.73 9.06 37.29
CA LEU A 929 -17.21 7.83 37.87
C LEU A 929 -17.15 6.78 36.76
N SER A 930 -15.96 6.49 36.23
CA SER A 930 -15.74 5.45 35.22
C SER A 930 -15.19 4.19 35.87
N TYR A 931 -15.59 3.02 35.37
CA TYR A 931 -15.12 1.74 35.90
C TYR A 931 -15.08 0.66 34.83
N ASP A 932 -14.27 -0.34 35.10
CA ASP A 932 -14.21 -1.62 34.41
C ASP A 932 -15.42 -2.47 34.84
N SER A 933 -16.35 -2.77 33.92
CA SER A 933 -17.58 -3.51 34.24
C SER A 933 -17.58 -4.97 33.86
N ASP A 934 -16.58 -5.43 33.10
CA ASP A 934 -16.42 -6.83 32.71
C ASP A 934 -15.13 -7.48 33.27
N GLY A 935 -14.24 -6.70 33.88
CA GLY A 935 -13.01 -7.16 34.51
C GLY A 935 -11.83 -7.31 33.56
N ASP A 936 -11.87 -6.70 32.37
CA ASP A 936 -10.81 -6.82 31.36
C ASP A 936 -9.59 -5.90 31.61
N GLY A 937 -9.65 -5.05 32.63
CA GLY A 937 -8.58 -4.12 33.01
C GLY A 937 -8.65 -2.76 32.30
N THR A 938 -9.74 -2.47 31.58
CA THR A 938 -10.00 -1.21 30.88
C THR A 938 -11.26 -0.52 31.39
N LEU A 939 -11.45 0.77 31.08
CA LEU A 939 -12.67 1.49 31.47
C LEU A 939 -13.67 1.49 30.32
N ASP A 940 -14.82 0.86 30.50
CA ASP A 940 -15.83 0.67 29.45
C ASP A 940 -17.19 1.28 29.78
N THR A 941 -17.42 1.69 31.03
CA THR A 941 -18.69 2.26 31.49
C THR A 941 -18.49 3.44 32.46
N TYR A 942 -19.53 4.27 32.63
CA TYR A 942 -19.49 5.39 33.57
C TYR A 942 -20.87 5.82 34.11
N LYS A 943 -20.85 6.55 35.22
CA LYS A 943 -21.94 7.40 35.73
C LYS A 943 -21.46 8.83 35.86
N ARG A 944 -22.34 9.83 35.69
CA ARG A 944 -21.93 11.23 35.73
C ARG A 944 -22.97 12.17 36.31
N VAL A 945 -22.50 13.30 36.81
CA VAL A 945 -23.29 14.49 37.13
C VAL A 945 -22.73 15.66 36.34
N THR A 946 -23.55 16.28 35.49
CA THR A 946 -23.16 17.36 34.59
C THR A 946 -23.13 18.74 35.28
N GLY A 947 -22.51 19.73 34.63
CA GLY A 947 -22.52 21.13 35.09
C GLY A 947 -21.54 21.45 36.23
N VAL A 948 -20.57 20.59 36.50
CA VAL A 948 -19.56 20.77 37.55
C VAL A 948 -18.17 20.78 36.91
N THR A 949 -17.37 21.79 37.21
CA THR A 949 -15.97 21.92 36.75
C THR A 949 -15.04 22.12 37.94
N ALA A 950 -13.73 22.03 37.72
CA ALA A 950 -12.77 22.46 38.73
C ALA A 950 -12.93 23.96 39.07
N PRO A 951 -12.67 24.40 40.32
CA PRO A 951 -12.21 23.60 41.45
C PRO A 951 -13.31 22.72 42.06
N VAL A 952 -12.98 21.46 42.38
CA VAL A 952 -13.93 20.52 43.00
C VAL A 952 -13.21 19.53 43.91
N LEU A 953 -13.83 19.20 45.04
CA LEU A 953 -13.35 18.15 45.94
C LEU A 953 -14.00 16.82 45.54
N LEU A 954 -13.19 15.78 45.36
CA LEU A 954 -13.61 14.44 44.96
C LEU A 954 -13.33 13.46 46.09
N ARG A 955 -14.23 12.50 46.33
CA ARG A 955 -14.06 11.41 47.28
C ARG A 955 -14.46 10.09 46.66
N LEU A 956 -13.55 9.13 46.71
CA LEU A 956 -13.78 7.74 46.29
C LEU A 956 -13.67 6.83 47.51
N THR A 957 -14.79 6.25 47.93
CA THR A 957 -14.88 5.36 49.09
C THR A 957 -15.05 3.92 48.64
N ARG A 958 -14.28 3.01 49.23
CA ARG A 958 -14.41 1.57 48.98
C ARG A 958 -15.16 0.86 50.10
N ALA A 959 -16.11 0.00 49.72
CA ALA A 959 -16.83 -0.92 50.59
C ALA A 959 -16.93 -2.29 49.91
N GLY A 960 -16.05 -3.22 50.26
CA GLY A 960 -15.91 -4.52 49.60
C GLY A 960 -15.52 -4.38 48.12
N GLY A 961 -16.34 -4.92 47.22
CA GLY A 961 -16.20 -4.74 45.76
C GLY A 961 -16.88 -3.48 45.22
N ALA A 962 -17.53 -2.69 46.08
CA ALA A 962 -18.27 -1.50 45.69
C ALA A 962 -17.46 -0.21 45.92
N PHE A 963 -17.59 0.72 44.97
CA PHE A 963 -16.93 2.01 44.95
C PHE A 963 -17.98 3.11 44.87
N ARG A 964 -17.97 4.01 45.85
CA ARG A 964 -18.85 5.18 45.89
C ARG A 964 -18.06 6.41 45.52
N GLY A 965 -18.43 7.03 44.40
CA GLY A 965 -17.87 8.29 43.93
C GLY A 965 -18.73 9.47 44.37
N GLU A 966 -18.10 10.47 45.00
CA GLU A 966 -18.77 11.66 45.52
C GLU A 966 -17.98 12.93 45.22
N PHE A 967 -18.66 14.07 45.16
CA PHE A 967 -18.01 15.36 44.97
C PHE A 967 -18.62 16.46 45.84
N SER A 968 -17.85 17.51 46.09
CA SER A 968 -18.25 18.71 46.82
C SER A 968 -17.72 19.97 46.13
N VAL A 969 -18.59 20.98 46.01
CA VAL A 969 -18.27 22.31 45.45
C VAL A 969 -18.14 23.38 46.54
N ASP A 970 -18.40 23.04 47.80
CA ASP A 970 -18.43 23.94 48.96
C ASP A 970 -17.36 23.56 50.01
N GLY A 971 -16.22 23.03 49.54
CA GLY A 971 -15.06 22.74 50.37
C GLY A 971 -15.23 21.54 51.32
N GLY A 972 -16.18 20.64 51.03
CA GLY A 972 -16.47 19.45 51.82
C GLY A 972 -17.61 19.61 52.82
N SER A 973 -18.30 20.77 52.83
CA SER A 973 -19.43 21.04 53.73
C SER A 973 -20.66 20.19 53.36
N SER A 974 -20.89 19.97 52.07
CA SER A 974 -21.88 19.04 51.55
C SER A 974 -21.31 18.14 50.46
N TRP A 975 -21.78 16.89 50.40
CA TRP A 975 -21.32 15.88 49.44
C TRP A 975 -22.48 15.38 48.59
N ARG A 976 -22.27 15.35 47.27
CA ARG A 976 -23.19 14.79 46.30
C ARG A 976 -22.62 13.49 45.75
N THR A 977 -23.39 12.42 45.79
CA THR A 977 -23.00 11.14 45.21
C THR A 977 -23.19 11.16 43.70
N VAL A 978 -22.16 10.77 42.95
CA VAL A 978 -22.25 10.50 41.51
C VAL A 978 -22.92 9.15 41.30
N ALA A 979 -22.38 8.10 41.93
CA ALA A 979 -22.94 6.75 41.97
C ALA A 979 -22.18 5.87 42.99
N THR A 980 -22.77 4.71 43.29
CA THR A 980 -22.09 3.54 43.87
C THR A 980 -22.10 2.43 42.83
N VAL A 981 -20.94 1.88 42.50
CA VAL A 981 -20.75 0.87 41.43
C VAL A 981 -19.98 -0.33 41.96
N THR A 982 -20.20 -1.52 41.40
CA THR A 982 -19.36 -2.70 41.69
C THR A 982 -18.34 -2.85 40.58
N VAL A 983 -17.08 -3.10 40.92
CA VAL A 983 -15.99 -3.26 39.95
C VAL A 983 -15.50 -4.71 39.98
N PRO A 984 -15.87 -5.53 38.99
CA PRO A 984 -15.41 -6.91 38.89
C PRO A 984 -13.88 -7.00 38.86
N GLY A 985 -13.35 -8.10 39.42
CA GLY A 985 -11.91 -8.34 39.46
C GLY A 985 -11.11 -7.46 40.42
N ALA A 986 -11.73 -6.55 41.18
CA ALA A 986 -11.02 -5.72 42.16
C ALA A 986 -10.49 -6.55 43.35
N GLY A 987 -9.17 -6.48 43.58
CA GLY A 987 -8.49 -7.14 44.69
C GLY A 987 -8.86 -6.58 46.08
N SER A 988 -8.40 -7.23 47.15
CA SER A 988 -8.67 -6.79 48.53
C SER A 988 -7.96 -5.50 48.94
N VAL A 989 -6.97 -5.07 48.17
CA VAL A 989 -6.19 -3.83 48.36
C VAL A 989 -5.84 -3.28 46.98
N GLN A 990 -5.95 -1.96 46.80
CA GLN A 990 -5.62 -1.29 45.54
C GLN A 990 -4.69 -0.10 45.73
N ASP A 991 -3.91 0.17 44.70
CA ASP A 991 -3.20 1.44 44.55
C ASP A 991 -4.22 2.55 44.28
N ALA A 992 -3.98 3.72 44.85
CA ALA A 992 -4.78 4.90 44.52
C ALA A 992 -3.91 6.15 44.41
N GLY A 993 -4.27 7.02 43.48
CA GLY A 993 -3.52 8.23 43.19
C GLY A 993 -4.37 9.34 42.62
N LEU A 994 -3.74 10.50 42.50
CA LEU A 994 -4.22 11.60 41.68
C LEU A 994 -3.72 11.39 40.25
N PHE A 995 -4.55 11.71 39.25
CA PHE A 995 -4.22 11.43 37.85
C PHE A 995 -4.75 12.49 36.90
N MET A 996 -4.16 12.50 35.71
CA MET A 996 -4.73 13.21 34.57
C MET A 996 -4.59 12.41 33.27
N SER A 997 -5.47 12.72 32.31
CA SER A 997 -5.36 12.36 30.90
C SER A 997 -5.89 13.51 30.05
N ALA A 998 -5.16 13.91 29.01
CA ALA A 998 -5.55 15.02 28.15
C ALA A 998 -6.78 14.69 27.27
N THR A 999 -6.97 13.41 26.94
CA THR A 999 -7.97 12.88 26.00
C THR A 999 -8.08 13.75 24.75
N ASP A 1000 -6.94 13.98 24.12
CA ASP A 1000 -6.76 14.98 23.06
C ASP A 1000 -7.02 14.43 21.65
N GLY A 1001 -7.47 13.17 21.55
CA GLY A 1001 -7.72 12.48 20.28
C GLY A 1001 -6.45 12.18 19.48
N GLY A 1002 -5.27 12.21 20.11
CA GLY A 1002 -3.97 12.01 19.45
C GLY A 1002 -3.40 13.29 18.81
N SER A 1003 -3.92 14.46 19.17
CA SER A 1003 -3.41 15.75 18.66
C SER A 1003 -2.01 16.12 19.18
N GLY A 1004 -1.55 15.46 20.25
CA GLY A 1004 -0.30 15.77 20.95
C GLY A 1004 -0.43 16.93 21.95
N ALA A 1005 -1.65 17.40 22.21
CA ALA A 1005 -1.91 18.44 23.18
C ALA A 1005 -1.60 17.96 24.60
N ARG A 1006 -1.04 18.88 25.40
CA ARG A 1006 -0.71 18.65 26.80
C ARG A 1006 -1.51 19.60 27.68
N GLY A 1007 -1.84 19.15 28.88
CA GLY A 1007 -2.56 19.96 29.86
C GLY A 1007 -1.95 19.80 31.25
N THR A 1008 -1.89 20.91 31.98
CA THR A 1008 -1.53 20.90 33.40
C THR A 1008 -2.79 20.82 34.26
N VAL A 1009 -2.73 19.99 35.30
CA VAL A 1009 -3.73 19.90 36.36
C VAL A 1009 -3.06 20.10 37.70
N THR A 1010 -3.68 20.90 38.57
CA THR A 1010 -3.23 21.12 39.95
C THR A 1010 -4.19 20.48 40.95
N PHE A 1011 -3.62 19.94 42.02
CA PHE A 1011 -4.35 19.24 43.07
C PHE A 1011 -3.88 19.68 44.45
N SER A 1012 -4.76 19.56 45.43
CA SER A 1012 -4.44 19.75 46.84
C SER A 1012 -5.32 18.87 47.73
N GLY A 1013 -5.03 18.85 49.03
CA GLY A 1013 -5.90 18.22 50.01
C GLY A 1013 -6.04 16.71 49.88
N TRP A 1014 -5.00 16.02 49.36
CA TRP A 1014 -4.95 14.55 49.36
C TRP A 1014 -5.05 14.02 50.79
N ARG A 1015 -6.07 13.18 51.06
CA ARG A 1015 -6.31 12.56 52.36
C ARG A 1015 -6.83 11.14 52.22
N LEU A 1016 -6.45 10.30 53.17
CA LEU A 1016 -7.02 8.97 53.39
C LEU A 1016 -7.77 9.01 54.72
N THR A 1017 -9.05 8.63 54.70
CA THR A 1017 -9.91 8.59 55.90
C THR A 1017 -10.60 7.25 56.05
#